data_AF-A0A5C6FDU4-F1
#
_entry.id   AF-A0A5C6FDU4-F1
#
_cell.length_a   1.000
_cell.length_b   1.000
_cell.length_c   1.000
_cell.angle_alpha   90.00
_cell.angle_beta   90.00
_cell.angle_gamma   90.00
#
_symmetry.space_group_name_H-M   'P 1'
#
loop_
_entity.id
_entity.type
_entity.pdbx_description
1 polymer ?
#
loop_
_entity_poly.entity_id
_entity_poly.type
_entity_poly.pdbx_seq_one_letter_code
_entity_poly.pdbx_strand_id
1 'polypeptide(L)'
;MRSLSLFFFCITTLVLMTPTGVAGGLGVTPADQFSLPEGFEVDLVYEVPGETEGSWVSLTVDPKGRLIACDQDGGLYRIDVSGDQPKVEKLTIEFEGAQGLLCAFGSLYANVNSRNFPSGVWRLTDTNGDDQYDKKEHILPLNGGSEHGPHAMILTPDGERIIMCAGNNTTLPDNIARSRAPKNWDEDHLLGRMPDARGHNADRMAPGGFILSFNPDASDIELMATGFRNEYDIALNKQGELFAYDADMEWDVGTPWYRPTRINHVISGVDFGWRNGTGKWPSYYPDSFGAAVDIGPGSPTGICFGYGAKFPKKYQNSLFICDWSYGNIHAVELTPDGSSYTGSYKTFTTAAPLPVTDILIHPVDGSMYFTIGGRQTQSGLYRIKYTGELDDEPADSVDAKAARLRGVRHSLESLHVGPPATDKLPMILEHLAHSDRAIRCAARIALEHQPIEQWRDKVTSLENAEARILGVIALTRNGKDSDKPAALAALSELDWSSLPTSQKVDWLRAFGLVAIRLGGITPDEAKPVLAKIGNQFPTGENELDRELSQVLIYLGAPDSTAKIVSEMKASPSQENQIYYAMALRNMKKGWNPDLRRQYFTWFSNIQSARGGMSFGGFIDNIKKEAVQGLSEKQKVAFASVIDPPATTEKEAAKAPRDLVKQWKVDDLLAAASDESHIPNFERGKEIFGEAQCYKCHRMGVQGGILGPDLTAAGGRFNTRDLLVSMIEPSKVISDQYGATQFLTDDGRVIVGRVVNMRGKELAVMTNMLDPSAQTKVMRDSVEETRPATTSMMPSGLLDTFTEEEIVDLIAYLRAGGRADHPVYQSVAAANGGKKNPDKQWLTFAGGEGPGAGKHIVLVSGDHEYRSEEALPQLGKILSQHLGFKCTVLFAIDPATGEINPDHVSNIPGLESLASADLVIMGLRFRNLPDDQMKMIDDYVEAGRPLIGMRTSTHAFDVPADRKYAKHSWNNKTDNFTGGFGKQVFGETWVAHHGNHGVESTRGIVADAKHPIARGIAAGDIWGPTDVYAVTLPLSGDGHVIIKGQILKGMNANDDAVADKRNDPMMPVAWTRTYKGGRVFATTMGSADDLPSEGVRRMLVNAAFWCLGMEDAIKPDFDVSIVGDYKPTPFGFSKFIPGKKPIDYELKKTASAK
;
A
#
# COMPACT_ATOMS: atom_id res chain seq x y z
N MET A 1 2.63 -86.56 -6.19
CA MET A 1 2.35 -86.57 -4.73
C MET A 1 2.64 -85.16 -4.24
N ARG A 2 1.72 -84.28 -3.83
CA ARG A 2 0.34 -84.31 -3.29
C ARG A 2 -0.41 -83.12 -3.94
N SER A 3 -1.55 -83.25 -4.62
CA SER A 3 -2.95 -83.49 -4.20
C SER A 3 -3.63 -82.40 -3.34
N LEU A 4 -4.67 -81.80 -3.95
CA LEU A 4 -5.89 -81.11 -3.47
C LEU A 4 -5.73 -79.68 -2.88
N SER A 5 -6.49 -78.65 -3.31
CA SER A 5 -7.89 -78.60 -3.77
C SER A 5 -8.21 -77.51 -4.84
N LEU A 6 -8.98 -77.96 -5.85
CA LEU A 6 -9.94 -77.38 -6.84
C LEU A 6 -10.05 -75.85 -7.11
N PHE A 7 -9.95 -75.29 -8.33
CA PHE A 7 -10.73 -75.40 -9.62
C PHE A 7 -12.19 -74.88 -9.52
N PHE A 8 -12.83 -74.10 -10.41
CA PHE A 8 -12.53 -73.43 -11.71
C PHE A 8 -13.76 -72.55 -12.10
N PHE A 9 -13.54 -71.63 -13.06
CA PHE A 9 -14.46 -70.89 -13.97
C PHE A 9 -15.95 -71.31 -14.14
N CYS A 10 -16.86 -70.33 -14.30
CA CYS A 10 -17.54 -70.01 -15.60
C CYS A 10 -18.65 -68.94 -15.54
N ILE A 11 -18.51 -67.92 -16.41
CA ILE A 11 -19.50 -67.28 -17.32
C ILE A 11 -20.85 -66.78 -16.75
N THR A 12 -21.12 -65.48 -16.91
CA THR A 12 -22.46 -64.99 -17.33
C THR A 12 -22.41 -63.58 -17.93
N THR A 13 -22.73 -63.51 -19.23
CA THR A 13 -23.54 -62.52 -19.95
C THR A 13 -23.26 -61.02 -19.81
N LEU A 14 -22.68 -60.47 -20.88
CA LEU A 14 -22.68 -59.06 -21.24
C LEU A 14 -24.12 -58.59 -21.55
N VAL A 15 -24.68 -57.73 -20.70
CA VAL A 15 -25.80 -56.86 -21.05
C VAL A 15 -25.25 -55.44 -21.11
N LEU A 16 -25.29 -54.85 -22.31
CA LEU A 16 -25.06 -53.44 -22.56
C LEU A 16 -26.02 -52.60 -21.71
N MET A 17 -25.54 -52.07 -20.59
CA MET A 17 -26.10 -50.86 -20.00
C MET A 17 -25.31 -49.69 -20.55
N THR A 18 -25.95 -48.95 -21.48
CA THR A 18 -25.55 -47.58 -21.81
C THR A 18 -25.51 -46.76 -20.52
N PRO A 19 -24.39 -46.12 -20.15
CA PRO A 19 -24.44 -45.12 -19.12
C PRO A 19 -25.17 -43.91 -19.74
N THR A 20 -26.43 -43.73 -19.39
CA THR A 20 -27.03 -42.40 -19.42
C THR A 20 -26.39 -41.61 -18.29
N GLY A 21 -25.14 -41.18 -18.50
CA GLY A 21 -24.51 -40.16 -17.68
C GLY A 21 -25.27 -38.87 -17.93
N VAL A 22 -26.15 -38.50 -17.00
CA VAL A 22 -26.50 -37.09 -16.84
C VAL A 22 -25.27 -36.45 -16.24
N ALA A 23 -24.61 -35.56 -16.98
CA ALA A 23 -23.50 -34.76 -16.46
C ALA A 23 -24.02 -34.05 -15.19
N GLY A 24 -23.47 -34.43 -14.04
CA GLY A 24 -23.71 -33.70 -12.79
C GLY A 24 -22.94 -32.40 -12.89
N GLY A 25 -23.64 -31.29 -13.08
CA GLY A 25 -23.01 -29.97 -13.03
C GLY A 25 -22.20 -29.74 -11.76
N LEU A 26 -21.31 -28.75 -11.77
CA LEU A 26 -20.36 -28.43 -10.67
C LEU A 26 -20.94 -28.27 -9.25
N GLY A 27 -22.26 -28.35 -9.02
CA GLY A 27 -22.88 -28.23 -7.69
C GLY A 27 -22.45 -26.94 -6.96
N VAL A 28 -22.49 -26.93 -5.63
CA VAL A 28 -21.74 -25.96 -4.82
C VAL A 28 -20.24 -26.29 -4.78
N THR A 29 -19.40 -25.28 -4.51
CA THR A 29 -17.94 -25.46 -4.42
C THR A 29 -17.55 -26.46 -3.33
N PRO A 30 -16.94 -27.61 -3.67
CA PRO A 30 -16.60 -28.63 -2.68
C PRO A 30 -15.63 -28.11 -1.61
N ALA A 31 -15.83 -28.56 -0.36
CA ALA A 31 -15.02 -28.13 0.79
C ALA A 31 -13.51 -28.43 0.64
N ASP A 32 -13.16 -29.49 -0.08
CA ASP A 32 -11.77 -29.90 -0.35
C ASP A 32 -11.05 -29.02 -1.40
N GLN A 33 -11.78 -28.13 -2.08
CA GLN A 33 -11.20 -27.16 -3.02
C GLN A 33 -10.80 -25.84 -2.37
N PHE A 34 -11.07 -25.64 -1.08
CA PHE A 34 -10.72 -24.42 -0.36
C PHE A 34 -9.23 -24.42 0.03
N SER A 35 -8.57 -23.30 -0.24
CA SER A 35 -7.26 -22.99 0.34
C SER A 35 -7.45 -22.29 1.68
N LEU A 36 -7.07 -22.94 2.77
CA LEU A 36 -7.24 -22.45 4.15
C LEU A 36 -5.89 -22.34 4.88
N PRO A 37 -5.77 -21.45 5.87
CA PRO A 37 -4.60 -21.40 6.74
C PRO A 37 -4.52 -22.66 7.60
N GLU A 38 -3.32 -23.00 8.07
CA GLU A 38 -3.10 -24.17 8.93
C GLU A 38 -4.01 -24.16 10.18
N GLY A 39 -4.64 -25.31 10.45
CA GLY A 39 -5.54 -25.52 11.58
C GLY A 39 -6.98 -25.06 11.35
N PHE A 40 -7.33 -24.56 10.16
CA PHE A 40 -8.71 -24.25 9.80
C PHE A 40 -9.34 -25.36 8.96
N GLU A 41 -10.64 -25.57 9.17
CA GLU A 41 -11.48 -26.50 8.42
C GLU A 41 -12.73 -25.78 7.92
N VAL A 42 -13.22 -26.19 6.74
CA VAL A 42 -14.47 -25.68 6.16
C VAL A 42 -15.46 -26.84 5.98
N ASP A 43 -16.69 -26.61 6.44
CA ASP A 43 -17.82 -27.50 6.23
C ASP A 43 -18.80 -26.85 5.25
N LEU A 44 -19.26 -27.60 4.24
CA LEU A 44 -20.51 -27.27 3.55
C LEU A 44 -21.67 -27.60 4.49
N VAL A 45 -22.34 -26.57 5.01
CA VAL A 45 -23.47 -26.74 5.93
C VAL A 45 -24.72 -27.12 5.14
N TYR A 46 -25.01 -26.38 4.07
CA TYR A 46 -26.21 -26.59 3.26
C TYR A 46 -25.96 -26.20 1.81
N GLU A 47 -26.30 -27.10 0.89
CA GLU A 47 -26.40 -26.80 -0.54
C GLU A 47 -27.82 -26.31 -0.85
N VAL A 48 -27.95 -25.05 -1.26
CA VAL A 48 -29.26 -24.41 -1.45
C VAL A 48 -29.90 -24.94 -2.73
N PRO A 49 -31.10 -25.52 -2.69
CA PRO A 49 -31.81 -25.96 -3.89
C PRO A 49 -32.24 -24.75 -4.74
N GLY A 50 -31.50 -24.45 -5.81
CA GLY A 50 -31.70 -23.21 -6.59
C GLY A 50 -33.11 -23.06 -7.19
N GLU A 51 -33.78 -24.15 -7.56
CA GLU A 51 -35.13 -24.11 -8.14
C GLU A 51 -36.24 -23.76 -7.14
N THR A 52 -36.03 -24.00 -5.84
CA THR A 52 -37.06 -23.80 -4.81
C THR A 52 -36.68 -22.75 -3.76
N GLU A 53 -35.38 -22.59 -3.51
CA GLU A 53 -34.82 -21.74 -2.47
C GLU A 53 -33.93 -20.60 -3.00
N GLY A 54 -33.67 -20.61 -4.32
CA GLY A 54 -33.00 -19.52 -5.02
C GLY A 54 -31.53 -19.35 -4.69
N SER A 55 -31.06 -18.10 -4.60
CA SER A 55 -29.66 -17.76 -4.39
C SER A 55 -29.49 -16.76 -3.25
N TRP A 56 -28.96 -17.22 -2.11
CA TRP A 56 -28.89 -16.42 -0.89
C TRP A 56 -27.81 -15.34 -0.97
N VAL A 57 -28.19 -14.10 -0.68
CA VAL A 57 -27.32 -12.90 -0.84
C VAL A 57 -27.08 -12.13 0.44
N SER A 58 -27.83 -12.39 1.50
CA SER A 58 -27.67 -11.74 2.80
C SER A 58 -27.88 -12.74 3.93
N LEU A 59 -27.26 -12.49 5.08
CA LEU A 59 -27.23 -13.36 6.24
C LEU A 59 -27.28 -12.56 7.54
N THR A 60 -28.07 -13.00 8.50
CA THR A 60 -28.07 -12.44 9.86
C THR A 60 -28.34 -13.53 10.90
N VAL A 61 -28.19 -13.21 12.18
CA VAL A 61 -28.48 -14.13 13.30
C VAL A 61 -29.69 -13.64 14.07
N ASP A 62 -30.65 -14.52 14.31
CA ASP A 62 -31.82 -14.23 15.12
C ASP A 62 -31.53 -14.35 16.64
N PRO A 63 -32.42 -13.84 17.52
CA PRO A 63 -32.20 -13.89 18.97
C PRO A 63 -32.09 -15.31 19.58
N LYS A 64 -32.45 -16.36 18.85
CA LYS A 64 -32.34 -17.76 19.28
C LYS A 64 -31.06 -18.42 18.78
N GLY A 65 -30.19 -17.70 18.07
CA GLY A 65 -28.96 -18.22 17.49
C GLY A 65 -29.19 -19.05 16.23
N ARG A 66 -30.28 -18.80 15.49
CA ARG A 66 -30.52 -19.36 14.15
C ARG A 66 -30.12 -18.33 13.11
N LEU A 67 -29.71 -18.78 11.94
CA LEU A 67 -29.42 -17.89 10.82
C LEU A 67 -30.71 -17.52 10.10
N ILE A 68 -30.75 -16.33 9.51
CA ILE A 68 -31.76 -15.92 8.53
C ILE A 68 -31.02 -15.47 7.28
N ALA A 69 -31.44 -15.99 6.12
CA ALA A 69 -30.92 -15.61 4.82
C ALA A 69 -32.05 -15.13 3.89
N CYS A 70 -31.72 -14.29 2.91
CA CYS A 70 -32.65 -13.90 1.85
C CYS A 70 -32.16 -14.37 0.50
N ASP A 71 -33.07 -14.94 -0.29
CA ASP A 71 -32.88 -15.14 -1.72
C ASP A 71 -32.91 -13.80 -2.46
N GLN A 72 -32.02 -13.61 -3.44
CA GLN A 72 -31.92 -12.40 -4.24
C GLN A 72 -33.22 -12.06 -4.97
N ASP A 73 -33.90 -13.08 -5.50
CA ASP A 73 -35.12 -12.94 -6.30
C ASP A 73 -36.32 -13.61 -5.59
N GLY A 74 -36.22 -13.89 -4.28
CA GLY A 74 -37.26 -14.61 -3.54
C GLY A 74 -37.23 -14.42 -2.02
N GLY A 75 -37.78 -15.40 -1.30
CA GLY A 75 -38.17 -15.25 0.10
C GLY A 75 -37.05 -15.33 1.14
N LEU A 76 -37.45 -15.18 2.41
CA LEU A 76 -36.59 -15.34 3.57
C LEU A 76 -36.59 -16.80 4.06
N TYR A 77 -35.42 -17.26 4.47
CA TYR A 77 -35.20 -18.60 5.00
C TYR A 77 -34.55 -18.51 6.37
N ARG A 78 -35.00 -19.35 7.29
CA ARG A 78 -34.41 -19.52 8.62
C ARG A 78 -33.69 -20.85 8.67
N ILE A 79 -32.48 -20.86 9.22
CA ILE A 79 -31.60 -22.01 9.27
C ILE A 79 -31.18 -22.28 10.72
N ASP A 80 -31.65 -23.38 11.28
CA ASP A 80 -31.19 -23.88 12.57
C ASP A 80 -29.95 -24.76 12.35
N VAL A 81 -28.81 -24.30 12.87
CA VAL A 81 -27.48 -24.94 12.74
C VAL A 81 -27.03 -25.62 14.04
N SER A 82 -27.92 -25.77 15.03
CA SER A 82 -27.59 -26.34 16.35
C SER A 82 -27.46 -27.87 16.36
N GLY A 83 -28.03 -28.56 15.36
CA GLY A 83 -27.95 -30.02 15.21
C GLY A 83 -26.85 -30.47 14.23
N ASP A 84 -26.72 -31.80 14.07
CA ASP A 84 -25.74 -32.41 13.15
C ASP A 84 -26.01 -32.08 11.67
N GLN A 85 -27.27 -31.77 11.33
CA GLN A 85 -27.71 -31.35 10.00
C GLN A 85 -28.54 -30.08 10.15
N PRO A 86 -28.40 -29.10 9.23
CA PRO A 86 -29.19 -27.87 9.32
C PRO A 86 -30.67 -28.17 9.07
N LYS A 87 -31.54 -27.44 9.76
CA LYS A 87 -32.97 -27.41 9.43
C LYS A 87 -33.29 -26.08 8.78
N VAL A 88 -33.70 -26.13 7.52
CA VAL A 88 -34.08 -24.95 6.74
C VAL A 88 -35.59 -24.83 6.69
N GLU A 89 -36.09 -23.65 7.03
CA GLU A 89 -37.50 -23.29 7.05
C GLU A 89 -37.70 -22.03 6.20
N LYS A 90 -38.61 -22.08 5.23
CA LYS A 90 -39.06 -20.86 4.52
C LYS A 90 -40.01 -20.07 5.41
N LEU A 91 -39.72 -18.80 5.65
CA LEU A 91 -40.62 -17.94 6.41
C LEU A 91 -41.90 -17.67 5.61
N THR A 92 -43.04 -17.65 6.30
CA THR A 92 -44.36 -17.54 5.65
C THR A 92 -44.64 -16.16 5.05
N ILE A 93 -43.89 -15.14 5.48
CA ILE A 93 -44.05 -13.78 5.01
C ILE A 93 -43.52 -13.60 3.58
N GLU A 94 -44.36 -13.04 2.71
CA GLU A 94 -43.94 -12.73 1.33
C GLU A 94 -42.99 -11.53 1.32
N PHE A 95 -41.76 -11.79 0.84
CA PHE A 95 -40.65 -10.84 0.76
C PHE A 95 -39.73 -11.19 -0.42
N GLU A 96 -39.01 -10.21 -0.98
CA GLU A 96 -38.06 -10.40 -2.09
C GLU A 96 -36.88 -9.42 -1.97
N GLY A 97 -35.66 -9.90 -2.25
CA GLY A 97 -34.51 -9.04 -2.59
C GLY A 97 -33.96 -8.21 -1.43
N ALA A 98 -33.98 -8.75 -0.21
CA ALA A 98 -33.29 -8.15 0.92
C ALA A 98 -31.77 -8.35 0.76
N GLN A 99 -31.04 -7.28 0.44
CA GLN A 99 -29.57 -7.30 0.38
C GLN A 99 -28.93 -7.05 1.74
N GLY A 100 -29.68 -6.52 2.71
CA GLY A 100 -29.22 -6.41 4.10
C GLY A 100 -30.27 -6.89 5.08
N LEU A 101 -29.84 -7.62 6.11
CA LEU A 101 -30.70 -8.16 7.16
C LEU A 101 -30.14 -7.83 8.54
N LEU A 102 -31.01 -7.44 9.47
CA LEU A 102 -30.64 -7.17 10.85
C LEU A 102 -31.77 -7.55 11.80
N CYS A 103 -31.55 -8.51 12.70
CA CYS A 103 -32.43 -8.74 13.84
C CYS A 103 -32.09 -7.77 14.98
N ALA A 104 -32.99 -6.84 15.29
CA ALA A 104 -32.82 -5.87 16.38
C ALA A 104 -34.17 -5.39 16.89
N PHE A 105 -34.20 -4.80 18.10
CA PHE A 105 -35.41 -4.16 18.65
C PHE A 105 -36.68 -5.04 18.62
N GLY A 106 -36.53 -6.36 18.73
CA GLY A 106 -37.65 -7.32 18.65
C GLY A 106 -38.26 -7.47 17.26
N SER A 107 -37.53 -7.11 16.19
CA SER A 107 -37.97 -7.19 14.80
C SER A 107 -36.85 -7.67 13.87
N LEU A 108 -37.22 -8.14 12.68
CA LEU A 108 -36.28 -8.30 11.57
C LEU A 108 -36.38 -7.07 10.67
N TYR A 109 -35.28 -6.37 10.52
CA TYR A 109 -35.12 -5.31 9.53
C TYR A 109 -34.56 -5.90 8.25
N ALA A 110 -35.21 -5.60 7.13
CA ALA A 110 -34.79 -6.07 5.82
C ALA A 110 -34.65 -4.87 4.87
N ASN A 111 -33.44 -4.66 4.37
CA ASN A 111 -33.13 -3.60 3.43
C ASN A 111 -33.20 -4.13 2.01
N VAL A 112 -34.25 -3.73 1.29
CA VAL A 112 -34.59 -4.28 -0.01
C VAL A 112 -33.97 -3.48 -1.13
N ASN A 113 -33.38 -4.19 -2.08
CA ASN A 113 -32.92 -3.67 -3.35
C ASN A 113 -33.43 -4.56 -4.49
N SER A 114 -34.66 -4.30 -4.94
CA SER A 114 -35.34 -5.09 -5.97
C SER A 114 -35.97 -4.19 -7.03
N ARG A 115 -36.15 -4.76 -8.23
CA ARG A 115 -36.95 -4.15 -9.30
C ARG A 115 -38.44 -4.47 -9.18
N ASN A 116 -38.78 -5.56 -8.49
CA ASN A 116 -40.14 -6.10 -8.43
C ASN A 116 -40.80 -5.85 -7.07
N PHE A 117 -40.00 -5.58 -6.04
CA PHE A 117 -40.46 -5.26 -4.68
C PHE A 117 -40.05 -3.83 -4.28
N PRO A 118 -40.88 -3.09 -3.52
CA PRO A 118 -40.52 -1.73 -3.08
C PRO A 118 -39.24 -1.72 -2.24
N SER A 119 -38.23 -1.00 -2.74
CA SER A 119 -36.90 -0.93 -2.14
C SER A 119 -36.84 -0.04 -0.89
N GLY A 120 -35.81 -0.23 -0.08
CA GLY A 120 -35.60 0.43 1.21
C GLY A 120 -35.89 -0.48 2.40
N VAL A 121 -35.96 0.11 3.60
CA VAL A 121 -36.02 -0.65 4.86
C VAL A 121 -37.44 -1.02 5.22
N TRP A 122 -37.63 -2.32 5.43
CA TRP A 122 -38.84 -2.89 6.00
C TRP A 122 -38.58 -3.41 7.41
N ARG A 123 -39.53 -3.20 8.31
CA ARG A 123 -39.58 -3.81 9.65
C ARG A 123 -40.60 -4.93 9.67
N LEU A 124 -40.15 -6.12 10.07
CA LEU A 124 -40.96 -7.33 10.18
C LEU A 124 -41.10 -7.73 11.65
N THR A 125 -42.33 -7.99 12.10
CA THR A 125 -42.63 -8.28 13.51
C THR A 125 -43.51 -9.53 13.63
N ASP A 126 -43.16 -10.38 14.60
CA ASP A 126 -44.01 -11.46 15.11
C ASP A 126 -44.89 -10.86 16.22
N THR A 127 -46.19 -10.71 15.96
CA THR A 127 -47.15 -10.09 16.87
C THR A 127 -47.91 -11.10 17.72
N ASN A 128 -47.86 -12.39 17.37
CA ASN A 128 -48.63 -13.45 18.02
C ASN A 128 -47.77 -14.47 18.80
N GLY A 129 -46.43 -14.39 18.67
CA GLY A 129 -45.45 -15.23 19.34
C GLY A 129 -45.33 -16.65 18.75
N ASP A 130 -45.78 -16.88 17.52
CA ASP A 130 -45.72 -18.18 16.85
C ASP A 130 -44.38 -18.46 16.15
N ASP A 131 -43.40 -17.54 16.30
CA ASP A 131 -42.08 -17.61 15.68
C ASP A 131 -42.13 -17.39 14.15
N GLN A 132 -43.21 -16.79 13.62
CA GLN A 132 -43.32 -16.28 12.26
C GLN A 132 -43.57 -14.77 12.27
N TYR A 133 -43.06 -14.08 11.24
CA TYR A 133 -43.36 -12.65 11.08
C TYR A 133 -44.71 -12.49 10.37
N ASP A 134 -45.68 -11.83 11.01
CA ASP A 134 -47.03 -11.60 10.46
C ASP A 134 -47.29 -10.13 10.08
N LYS A 135 -46.46 -9.20 10.55
CA LYS A 135 -46.57 -7.76 10.27
C LYS A 135 -45.36 -7.25 9.48
N LYS A 136 -45.59 -6.51 8.39
CA LYS A 136 -44.56 -5.79 7.61
C LYS A 136 -44.84 -4.29 7.50
N GLU A 137 -43.83 -3.46 7.75
CA GLU A 137 -43.91 -2.01 7.72
C GLU A 137 -42.76 -1.41 6.89
N HIS A 138 -43.07 -0.62 5.86
CA HIS A 138 -42.06 0.07 5.03
C HIS A 138 -41.66 1.38 5.70
N ILE A 139 -40.62 1.33 6.52
CA ILE A 139 -40.27 2.45 7.41
C ILE A 139 -39.34 3.47 6.72
N LEU A 140 -38.53 3.05 5.75
CA LEU A 140 -37.64 3.93 5.00
C LEU A 140 -37.69 3.59 3.50
N PRO A 141 -38.57 4.24 2.73
CA PRO A 141 -38.65 4.05 1.29
C PRO A 141 -37.40 4.58 0.56
N LEU A 142 -36.82 3.75 -0.31
CA LEU A 142 -35.69 4.10 -1.18
C LEU A 142 -35.96 3.62 -2.61
N ASN A 143 -35.23 4.15 -3.59
CA ASN A 143 -35.18 3.53 -4.91
C ASN A 143 -34.17 2.37 -4.91
N GLY A 144 -34.39 1.37 -5.76
CA GLY A 144 -33.49 0.23 -5.91
C GLY A 144 -33.59 -0.42 -7.29
N GLY A 145 -33.18 -1.68 -7.38
CA GLY A 145 -33.11 -2.45 -8.62
C GLY A 145 -31.80 -2.30 -9.40
N SER A 146 -30.82 -1.61 -8.82
CA SER A 146 -29.45 -1.54 -9.30
C SER A 146 -28.53 -2.30 -8.36
N GLU A 147 -27.45 -2.90 -8.86
CA GLU A 147 -26.42 -3.50 -8.00
C GLU A 147 -25.85 -2.48 -6.99
N HIS A 148 -25.85 -1.19 -7.33
CA HIS A 148 -25.40 -0.12 -6.42
C HIS A 148 -26.57 0.51 -5.66
N GLY A 149 -27.48 -0.33 -5.18
CA GLY A 149 -28.66 0.06 -4.42
C GLY A 149 -28.38 0.10 -2.91
N PRO A 150 -29.44 0.04 -2.08
CA PRO A 150 -29.30 -0.07 -0.63
C PRO A 150 -28.90 -1.50 -0.19
N HIS A 151 -27.98 -1.62 0.77
CA HIS A 151 -27.38 -2.91 1.16
C HIS A 151 -27.39 -3.16 2.69
N ALA A 152 -26.24 -3.26 3.34
CA ALA A 152 -26.14 -3.77 4.70
C ALA A 152 -26.71 -2.85 5.78
N MET A 153 -27.01 -3.46 6.93
CA MET A 153 -27.46 -2.78 8.16
C MET A 153 -26.78 -3.37 9.39
N ILE A 154 -26.32 -2.50 10.29
CA ILE A 154 -25.76 -2.86 11.59
C ILE A 154 -26.33 -1.95 12.68
N LEU A 155 -26.07 -2.25 13.95
CA LEU A 155 -26.43 -1.37 15.05
C LEU A 155 -25.34 -0.32 15.30
N THR A 156 -25.72 0.84 15.84
CA THR A 156 -24.77 1.79 16.43
C THR A 156 -24.04 1.18 17.63
N PRO A 157 -22.87 1.71 18.04
CA PRO A 157 -22.10 1.18 19.17
C PRO A 157 -22.88 1.11 20.51
N ASP A 158 -23.84 2.01 20.71
CA ASP A 158 -24.73 2.03 21.88
C ASP A 158 -25.94 1.08 21.76
N GLY A 159 -26.16 0.50 20.58
CA GLY A 159 -27.30 -0.38 20.28
C GLY A 159 -28.64 0.34 20.18
N GLU A 160 -28.67 1.68 20.12
CA GLU A 160 -29.92 2.46 20.15
C GLU A 160 -30.49 2.77 18.75
N ARG A 161 -29.64 2.73 17.71
CA ARG A 161 -30.00 3.08 16.32
C ARG A 161 -29.45 2.04 15.35
N ILE A 162 -29.96 2.11 14.12
CA ILE A 162 -29.50 1.31 12.97
C ILE A 162 -28.60 2.19 12.11
N ILE A 163 -27.51 1.63 11.58
CA ILE A 163 -26.67 2.21 10.53
C ILE A 163 -26.91 1.42 9.24
N MET A 164 -27.01 2.11 8.11
CA MET A 164 -27.28 1.56 6.79
C MET A 164 -26.33 2.16 5.77
N CYS A 165 -25.88 1.36 4.80
CA CYS A 165 -25.22 1.86 3.60
C CYS A 165 -26.10 1.75 2.33
N ALA A 166 -25.85 2.64 1.37
CA ALA A 166 -26.50 2.60 0.07
C ALA A 166 -25.60 3.20 -1.02
N GLY A 167 -25.39 2.44 -2.10
CA GLY A 167 -24.52 2.83 -3.20
C GLY A 167 -25.03 4.02 -4.02
N ASN A 168 -24.21 4.48 -4.96
CA ASN A 168 -24.39 5.70 -5.75
C ASN A 168 -25.60 5.74 -6.69
N ASN A 169 -26.29 4.62 -6.90
CA ASN A 169 -27.54 4.58 -7.65
C ASN A 169 -28.77 4.75 -6.75
N THR A 170 -28.58 4.82 -5.44
CA THR A 170 -29.61 5.18 -4.47
C THR A 170 -29.68 6.68 -4.32
N THR A 171 -30.88 7.22 -4.41
CA THR A 171 -31.19 8.63 -4.20
C THR A 171 -31.32 8.86 -2.69
N LEU A 172 -30.67 9.92 -2.22
CA LEU A 172 -30.72 10.33 -0.82
C LEU A 172 -32.18 10.64 -0.41
N PRO A 173 -32.65 10.18 0.77
CA PRO A 173 -34.01 10.50 1.23
C PRO A 173 -34.24 12.00 1.42
N ASP A 174 -35.44 12.47 1.07
CA ASP A 174 -35.81 13.88 1.26
C ASP A 174 -35.96 14.25 2.76
N ASN A 175 -36.32 13.29 3.61
CA ASN A 175 -36.66 13.48 5.02
C ASN A 175 -35.48 13.30 6.00
N ILE A 176 -34.29 13.79 5.66
CA ILE A 176 -33.14 13.77 6.56
C ILE A 176 -33.27 14.85 7.65
N ALA A 177 -33.54 14.41 8.88
CA ALA A 177 -33.74 15.25 10.05
C ALA A 177 -32.45 15.98 10.47
N ARG A 178 -31.30 15.29 10.42
CA ARG A 178 -29.99 15.87 10.76
C ARG A 178 -28.88 15.32 9.89
N SER A 179 -27.81 16.07 9.69
CA SER A 179 -26.75 15.69 8.75
C SER A 179 -25.40 16.03 9.32
N ARG A 180 -24.54 15.03 9.48
CA ARG A 180 -23.12 15.22 9.81
C ARG A 180 -22.37 15.81 8.62
N ALA A 181 -22.73 15.39 7.41
CA ALA A 181 -22.18 15.95 6.18
C ALA A 181 -22.79 17.34 5.92
N PRO A 182 -22.00 18.39 5.65
CA PRO A 182 -22.53 19.68 5.22
C PRO A 182 -23.33 19.53 3.93
N LYS A 183 -24.58 20.03 3.89
CA LYS A 183 -25.51 19.90 2.73
C LYS A 183 -25.16 20.82 1.54
N ASN A 184 -23.90 21.24 1.42
CA ASN A 184 -23.39 22.20 0.44
C ASN A 184 -22.42 21.55 -0.57
N TRP A 185 -22.47 20.22 -0.72
CA TRP A 185 -21.64 19.47 -1.67
C TRP A 185 -21.94 19.85 -3.13
N ASP A 186 -20.92 19.73 -3.98
CA ASP A 186 -21.00 19.93 -5.43
C ASP A 186 -19.90 19.07 -6.10
N GLU A 187 -19.75 19.18 -7.42
CA GLU A 187 -18.72 18.49 -8.20
C GLU A 187 -17.32 19.07 -7.96
N ASP A 188 -17.21 20.38 -7.73
CA ASP A 188 -15.98 21.12 -7.40
C ASP A 188 -14.75 20.81 -8.28
N HIS A 189 -14.93 20.83 -9.61
CA HIS A 189 -13.82 20.68 -10.59
C HIS A 189 -13.51 21.97 -11.32
N LEU A 190 -12.29 22.48 -11.18
CA LEU A 190 -11.88 23.77 -11.74
C LEU A 190 -11.98 23.84 -13.27
N LEU A 191 -11.60 22.74 -13.93
CA LEU A 191 -11.65 22.62 -15.40
C LEU A 191 -12.84 21.78 -15.89
N GLY A 192 -13.79 21.48 -14.99
CA GLY A 192 -14.92 20.59 -15.25
C GLY A 192 -14.52 19.11 -15.41
N ARG A 193 -15.54 18.25 -15.41
CA ARG A 193 -15.41 16.80 -15.60
C ARG A 193 -15.95 16.35 -16.96
N MET A 194 -15.70 15.10 -17.29
CA MET A 194 -16.29 14.40 -18.42
C MET A 194 -17.00 13.14 -17.91
N PRO A 195 -18.23 12.85 -18.38
CA PRO A 195 -18.94 11.65 -17.98
C PRO A 195 -18.22 10.37 -18.43
N ASP A 196 -18.60 9.24 -17.84
CA ASP A 196 -18.08 7.94 -18.26
C ASP A 196 -18.33 7.74 -19.77
N ALA A 197 -17.29 7.27 -20.47
CA ALA A 197 -17.32 7.18 -21.92
C ALA A 197 -18.32 6.16 -22.46
N ARG A 198 -18.77 5.21 -21.64
CA ARG A 198 -19.78 4.19 -21.97
C ARG A 198 -21.16 4.54 -21.41
N GLY A 199 -21.30 5.69 -20.76
CA GLY A 199 -22.55 6.17 -20.19
C GLY A 199 -22.84 5.64 -18.77
N HIS A 200 -21.92 4.92 -18.14
CA HIS A 200 -22.14 4.39 -16.79
C HIS A 200 -22.28 5.53 -15.77
N ASN A 201 -23.48 5.65 -15.16
CA ASN A 201 -23.82 6.70 -14.19
C ASN A 201 -23.52 8.13 -14.69
N ALA A 202 -23.53 8.37 -16.00
CA ALA A 202 -23.15 9.66 -16.60
C ALA A 202 -23.99 10.84 -16.08
N ASP A 203 -25.25 10.59 -15.71
CA ASP A 203 -26.21 11.59 -15.23
C ASP A 203 -26.26 11.69 -13.69
N ARG A 204 -25.50 10.86 -12.96
CA ARG A 204 -25.49 10.88 -11.48
C ARG A 204 -24.49 11.90 -10.96
N MET A 205 -24.96 12.82 -10.14
CA MET A 205 -24.18 13.91 -9.54
C MET A 205 -23.85 13.61 -8.07
N ALA A 206 -22.99 14.44 -7.48
CA ALA A 206 -22.79 14.52 -6.05
C ALA A 206 -24.13 14.55 -5.28
N PRO A 207 -24.21 13.90 -4.10
CA PRO A 207 -23.06 13.40 -3.36
C PRO A 207 -22.68 11.96 -3.74
N GLY A 208 -23.63 11.14 -4.23
CA GLY A 208 -23.46 9.76 -4.67
C GLY A 208 -22.93 8.81 -3.58
N GLY A 209 -23.69 7.77 -3.24
CA GLY A 209 -23.33 6.83 -2.18
C GLY A 209 -23.42 7.49 -0.80
N PHE A 210 -24.03 6.81 0.17
CA PHE A 210 -24.24 7.38 1.49
C PHE A 210 -24.43 6.34 2.59
N ILE A 211 -24.09 6.77 3.80
CA ILE A 211 -24.34 6.02 5.03
C ILE A 211 -25.31 6.82 5.91
N LEU A 212 -26.40 6.20 6.33
CA LEU A 212 -27.40 6.77 7.23
C LEU A 212 -27.37 6.09 8.60
N SER A 213 -27.82 6.81 9.62
CA SER A 213 -28.27 6.24 10.89
C SER A 213 -29.71 6.65 11.19
N PHE A 214 -30.55 5.72 11.63
CA PHE A 214 -31.94 6.00 11.98
C PHE A 214 -32.38 5.23 13.23
N ASN A 215 -33.34 5.79 13.96
CA ASN A 215 -33.99 5.10 15.09
C ASN A 215 -34.89 3.95 14.60
N PRO A 216 -35.33 3.02 15.48
CA PRO A 216 -36.00 1.78 15.07
C PRO A 216 -37.28 1.91 14.22
N ASP A 217 -37.89 3.09 14.14
CA ASP A 217 -39.08 3.41 13.32
C ASP A 217 -38.79 4.39 12.16
N ALA A 218 -37.52 4.76 11.96
CA ALA A 218 -37.04 5.72 10.96
C ALA A 218 -37.66 7.13 11.03
N SER A 219 -38.20 7.53 12.19
CA SER A 219 -38.73 8.88 12.40
C SER A 219 -37.65 9.96 12.58
N ASP A 220 -36.41 9.58 12.91
CA ASP A 220 -35.24 10.47 13.02
C ASP A 220 -34.07 9.90 12.21
N ILE A 221 -33.87 10.44 10.99
CA ILE A 221 -32.83 10.02 10.05
C ILE A 221 -31.65 10.99 10.10
N GLU A 222 -30.46 10.43 10.26
CA GLU A 222 -29.19 11.13 10.31
C GLU A 222 -28.28 10.70 9.15
N LEU A 223 -27.81 11.67 8.35
CA LEU A 223 -26.78 11.41 7.34
C LEU A 223 -25.39 11.39 7.98
N MET A 224 -24.66 10.28 7.86
CA MET A 224 -23.35 10.10 8.49
C MET A 224 -22.17 10.49 7.59
N ALA A 225 -22.15 10.04 6.35
CA ALA A 225 -21.10 10.29 5.36
C ALA A 225 -21.64 10.07 3.93
N THR A 226 -20.93 10.58 2.93
CA THR A 226 -21.30 10.47 1.51
C THR A 226 -20.09 10.26 0.59
N GLY A 227 -20.30 10.14 -0.72
CA GLY A 227 -19.21 10.18 -1.71
C GLY A 227 -18.60 8.81 -2.00
N PHE A 228 -19.39 7.75 -1.87
CA PHE A 228 -19.00 6.38 -2.15
C PHE A 228 -19.52 5.92 -3.53
N ARG A 229 -18.93 4.87 -4.10
CA ARG A 229 -19.46 4.27 -5.34
C ARG A 229 -20.52 3.23 -4.99
N ASN A 230 -20.11 2.20 -4.27
CA ASN A 230 -20.95 1.09 -3.86
C ASN A 230 -20.27 0.41 -2.67
N GLU A 231 -20.37 1.06 -1.53
CA GLU A 231 -20.00 0.58 -0.22
C GLU A 231 -20.98 -0.51 0.20
N TYR A 232 -20.68 -1.74 -0.21
CA TYR A 232 -21.62 -2.86 -0.19
C TYR A 232 -21.99 -3.27 1.23
N ASP A 233 -21.00 -3.28 2.13
CA ASP A 233 -21.20 -3.65 3.52
C ASP A 233 -20.35 -2.77 4.47
N ILE A 234 -20.75 -2.75 5.73
CA ILE A 234 -20.24 -1.91 6.81
C ILE A 234 -20.05 -2.69 8.11
N ALA A 235 -19.01 -2.38 8.87
CA ALA A 235 -18.73 -3.00 10.16
C ALA A 235 -18.15 -2.02 11.17
N LEU A 236 -18.45 -2.26 12.46
CA LEU A 236 -17.90 -1.49 13.58
C LEU A 236 -16.79 -2.27 14.26
N ASN A 237 -15.69 -1.58 14.57
CA ASN A 237 -14.67 -2.15 15.44
C ASN A 237 -15.05 -2.04 16.93
N LYS A 238 -14.26 -2.65 17.82
CA LYS A 238 -14.44 -2.60 19.29
C LYS A 238 -14.46 -1.19 19.90
N GLN A 239 -14.00 -0.17 19.18
CA GLN A 239 -14.00 1.23 19.62
C GLN A 239 -15.21 2.02 19.08
N GLY A 240 -16.11 1.37 18.33
CA GLY A 240 -17.26 2.01 17.70
C GLY A 240 -16.93 2.77 16.43
N GLU A 241 -15.77 2.50 15.82
CA GLU A 241 -15.34 3.15 14.58
C GLU A 241 -15.88 2.36 13.38
N LEU A 242 -16.41 3.08 12.39
CA LEU A 242 -17.14 2.50 11.26
C LEU A 242 -16.23 2.30 10.05
N PHE A 243 -16.31 1.12 9.44
CA PHE A 243 -15.59 0.76 8.22
C PHE A 243 -16.58 0.37 7.13
N ALA A 244 -16.24 0.68 5.89
CA ALA A 244 -17.05 0.34 4.71
C ALA A 244 -16.16 -0.21 3.59
N TYR A 245 -16.66 -1.20 2.84
CA TYR A 245 -15.95 -1.77 1.69
C TYR A 245 -16.55 -1.29 0.37
N ASP A 246 -15.87 -0.34 -0.26
CA ASP A 246 -16.35 0.41 -1.44
C ASP A 246 -15.78 -0.14 -2.75
N ALA A 247 -16.64 -0.26 -3.76
CA ALA A 247 -16.31 -0.85 -5.05
C ALA A 247 -15.46 0.06 -5.96
N ASP A 248 -14.64 -0.58 -6.79
CA ASP A 248 -13.86 0.08 -7.84
C ASP A 248 -14.73 0.48 -9.04
N MET A 249 -14.15 1.08 -10.08
CA MET A 249 -14.76 1.10 -11.42
C MET A 249 -13.75 0.49 -12.39
N GLU A 250 -13.81 -0.82 -12.55
CA GLU A 250 -12.84 -1.62 -13.30
C GLU A 250 -12.73 -1.19 -14.78
N TRP A 251 -13.75 -0.53 -15.33
CA TRP A 251 -13.70 0.01 -16.69
C TRP A 251 -12.80 1.24 -16.84
N ASP A 252 -12.44 1.90 -15.73
CA ASP A 252 -11.57 3.07 -15.71
C ASP A 252 -10.09 2.69 -15.53
N VAL A 253 -9.74 1.42 -15.34
CA VAL A 253 -8.35 0.99 -15.06
C VAL A 253 -7.38 1.57 -16.09
N GLY A 254 -6.27 2.13 -15.60
CA GLY A 254 -5.26 2.82 -16.41
C GLY A 254 -5.54 4.29 -16.69
N THR A 255 -6.61 4.85 -16.11
CA THR A 255 -6.88 6.30 -16.12
C THR A 255 -6.55 6.97 -14.77
N PRO A 256 -6.32 8.29 -14.71
CA PRO A 256 -6.01 9.03 -13.46
C PRO A 256 -7.10 8.99 -12.39
N TRP A 257 -8.34 8.77 -12.80
CA TRP A 257 -9.52 8.75 -11.93
C TRP A 257 -9.92 7.33 -11.52
N TYR A 258 -9.18 6.29 -11.92
CA TYR A 258 -9.41 4.95 -11.37
C TYR A 258 -9.16 4.95 -9.86
N ARG A 259 -10.04 4.27 -9.12
CA ARG A 259 -9.89 3.97 -7.70
C ARG A 259 -10.14 2.48 -7.53
N PRO A 260 -9.24 1.72 -6.88
CA PRO A 260 -9.47 0.30 -6.62
C PRO A 260 -10.57 0.11 -5.57
N THR A 261 -10.94 -1.16 -5.33
CA THR A 261 -11.78 -1.50 -4.19
C THR A 261 -11.03 -1.17 -2.92
N ARG A 262 -11.73 -0.66 -1.91
CA ARG A 262 -11.07 0.01 -0.79
C ARG A 262 -11.86 -0.09 0.50
N ILE A 263 -11.13 -0.26 1.59
CA ILE A 263 -11.66 -0.15 2.95
C ILE A 263 -11.54 1.29 3.38
N ASN A 264 -12.67 1.92 3.67
CA ASN A 264 -12.74 3.28 4.17
C ASN A 264 -12.99 3.27 5.68
N HIS A 265 -12.17 3.99 6.45
CA HIS A 265 -12.56 4.39 7.80
C HIS A 265 -13.50 5.59 7.70
N VAL A 266 -14.78 5.38 8.04
CA VAL A 266 -15.87 6.34 7.82
C VAL A 266 -15.84 7.42 8.90
N ILE A 267 -15.05 8.47 8.66
CA ILE A 267 -15.01 9.67 9.49
C ILE A 267 -16.31 10.47 9.36
N SER A 268 -16.79 11.03 10.48
CA SER A 268 -18.08 11.73 10.52
C SER A 268 -18.14 12.90 9.53
N GLY A 269 -19.17 12.92 8.69
CA GLY A 269 -19.50 14.04 7.79
C GLY A 269 -18.65 14.14 6.53
N VAL A 270 -17.75 13.19 6.28
CA VAL A 270 -16.83 13.22 5.14
C VAL A 270 -17.53 12.89 3.82
N ASP A 271 -17.07 13.55 2.75
CA ASP A 271 -17.32 13.18 1.35
C ASP A 271 -16.10 12.40 0.82
N PHE A 272 -16.31 11.13 0.46
CA PHE A 272 -15.28 10.22 -0.05
C PHE A 272 -14.95 10.42 -1.54
N GLY A 273 -15.53 11.46 -2.16
CA GLY A 273 -15.07 12.03 -3.42
C GLY A 273 -15.54 11.30 -4.67
N TRP A 274 -16.46 10.34 -4.56
CA TRP A 274 -17.03 9.70 -5.74
C TRP A 274 -17.82 10.72 -6.58
N ARG A 275 -17.53 10.76 -7.89
CA ARG A 275 -18.33 11.42 -8.93
C ARG A 275 -18.26 10.57 -10.20
N ASN A 276 -19.10 10.87 -11.19
CA ASN A 276 -19.09 10.10 -12.43
C ASN A 276 -17.89 10.44 -13.35
N GLY A 277 -17.48 9.45 -14.15
CA GLY A 277 -16.41 9.59 -15.15
C GLY A 277 -15.10 10.14 -14.57
N THR A 278 -14.58 11.20 -15.19
CA THR A 278 -13.31 11.84 -14.80
C THR A 278 -13.41 12.69 -13.53
N GLY A 279 -14.60 12.78 -12.92
CA GLY A 279 -14.88 13.67 -11.79
C GLY A 279 -14.48 13.12 -10.42
N LYS A 280 -13.96 11.90 -10.31
CA LYS A 280 -13.61 11.34 -9.00
C LYS A 280 -12.50 12.17 -8.36
N TRP A 281 -12.72 12.63 -7.13
CA TRP A 281 -11.72 13.43 -6.43
C TRP A 281 -10.46 12.58 -6.10
N PRO A 282 -9.27 13.18 -6.17
CA PRO A 282 -8.06 12.57 -5.61
C PRO A 282 -8.15 12.36 -4.10
N SER A 283 -7.57 11.28 -3.59
CA SER A 283 -7.56 10.94 -2.15
C SER A 283 -6.74 11.94 -1.31
N TYR A 284 -5.78 12.63 -1.94
CA TYR A 284 -4.95 13.66 -1.30
C TYR A 284 -5.68 15.00 -1.10
N TYR A 285 -6.88 15.19 -1.66
CA TYR A 285 -7.62 16.42 -1.40
C TYR A 285 -7.91 16.57 0.10
N PRO A 286 -7.72 17.77 0.67
CA PRO A 286 -7.93 18.02 2.09
C PRO A 286 -9.42 17.93 2.48
N ASP A 287 -10.32 18.14 1.52
CA ASP A 287 -11.78 18.00 1.63
C ASP A 287 -12.32 16.61 1.28
N SER A 288 -11.43 15.63 1.18
CA SER A 288 -11.73 14.20 1.27
C SER A 288 -10.81 13.53 2.30
N PHE A 289 -11.02 12.24 2.58
CA PHE A 289 -10.21 11.50 3.56
C PHE A 289 -9.48 10.27 2.97
N GLY A 290 -9.96 9.70 1.87
CA GLY A 290 -9.33 8.56 1.20
C GLY A 290 -9.58 7.21 1.90
N ALA A 291 -8.88 6.18 1.45
CA ALA A 291 -8.99 4.82 1.97
C ALA A 291 -8.06 4.57 3.16
N ALA A 292 -8.46 3.68 4.06
CA ALA A 292 -7.57 3.09 5.07
C ALA A 292 -6.68 2.01 4.44
N VAL A 293 -7.24 1.21 3.52
CA VAL A 293 -6.52 0.15 2.77
C VAL A 293 -7.11 0.05 1.36
N ASP A 294 -6.26 0.11 0.33
CA ASP A 294 -6.62 -0.24 -1.05
C ASP A 294 -6.40 -1.75 -1.28
N ILE A 295 -7.39 -2.45 -1.83
CA ILE A 295 -7.37 -3.90 -2.03
C ILE A 295 -7.04 -4.28 -3.48
N GLY A 296 -7.47 -3.47 -4.45
CA GLY A 296 -7.26 -3.70 -5.88
C GLY A 296 -8.57 -3.91 -6.66
N PRO A 297 -8.52 -4.46 -7.88
CA PRO A 297 -9.73 -4.84 -8.61
C PRO A 297 -10.47 -5.94 -7.84
N GLY A 298 -11.80 -5.92 -7.85
CA GLY A 298 -12.62 -6.93 -7.16
C GLY A 298 -14.09 -6.49 -7.10
N SER A 299 -14.94 -7.30 -6.49
CA SER A 299 -16.34 -6.97 -6.25
C SER A 299 -16.69 -7.12 -4.77
N PRO A 300 -16.72 -6.02 -4.00
CA PRO A 300 -17.06 -6.02 -2.58
C PRO A 300 -18.42 -6.65 -2.30
N THR A 301 -18.47 -7.46 -1.24
CA THR A 301 -19.69 -8.05 -0.68
C THR A 301 -19.62 -7.96 0.85
N GLY A 302 -20.02 -9.01 1.59
CA GLY A 302 -20.05 -9.01 3.04
C GLY A 302 -18.71 -8.69 3.73
N ILE A 303 -18.78 -8.02 4.88
CA ILE A 303 -17.65 -7.78 5.77
C ILE A 303 -18.02 -8.04 7.23
N CYS A 304 -17.10 -8.60 8.02
CA CYS A 304 -17.31 -8.73 9.46
C CYS A 304 -15.99 -8.73 10.24
N PHE A 305 -16.01 -8.27 11.49
CA PHE A 305 -14.87 -8.48 12.38
C PHE A 305 -14.92 -9.89 12.99
N GLY A 306 -13.74 -10.47 13.24
CA GLY A 306 -13.58 -11.77 13.92
C GLY A 306 -14.01 -11.81 15.40
N TYR A 307 -14.83 -10.87 15.87
CA TYR A 307 -15.19 -10.76 17.28
C TYR A 307 -16.05 -11.95 17.73
N GLY A 308 -15.65 -12.57 18.84
CA GLY A 308 -16.32 -13.77 19.36
C GLY A 308 -15.96 -15.04 18.60
N ALA A 309 -15.14 -14.96 17.54
CA ALA A 309 -14.70 -16.14 16.80
C ALA A 309 -13.77 -16.98 17.68
N LYS A 310 -13.95 -18.30 17.67
CA LYS A 310 -13.02 -19.26 18.29
C LYS A 310 -11.83 -19.51 17.37
N PHE A 311 -11.19 -18.43 16.94
CA PHE A 311 -10.01 -18.42 16.07
C PHE A 311 -8.76 -17.96 16.86
N PRO A 312 -7.55 -18.22 16.37
CA PRO A 312 -6.32 -17.65 16.93
C PRO A 312 -6.38 -16.14 17.10
N LYS A 313 -5.67 -15.59 18.11
CA LYS A 313 -5.76 -14.19 18.54
C LYS A 313 -5.63 -13.20 17.37
N LYS A 314 -4.74 -13.49 16.42
CA LYS A 314 -4.51 -12.64 15.23
C LYS A 314 -5.76 -12.39 14.38
N TYR A 315 -6.67 -13.38 14.29
CA TYR A 315 -7.88 -13.30 13.47
C TYR A 315 -9.08 -12.70 14.21
N GLN A 316 -9.07 -12.70 15.55
CA GLN A 316 -10.20 -12.20 16.33
C GLN A 316 -10.42 -10.69 16.19
N ASN A 317 -9.38 -9.93 15.85
CA ASN A 317 -9.48 -8.49 15.60
C ASN A 317 -9.40 -8.13 14.11
N SER A 318 -9.21 -9.11 13.22
CA SER A 318 -9.18 -8.85 11.78
C SER A 318 -10.56 -8.48 11.27
N LEU A 319 -10.59 -7.57 10.29
CA LEU A 319 -11.77 -7.31 9.48
C LEU A 319 -11.72 -8.27 8.28
N PHE A 320 -12.65 -9.22 8.22
CA PHE A 320 -12.83 -10.10 7.08
C PHE A 320 -13.65 -9.42 6.01
N ILE A 321 -13.19 -9.48 4.76
CA ILE A 321 -13.85 -8.84 3.61
C ILE A 321 -13.98 -9.82 2.46
N CYS A 322 -15.13 -9.83 1.80
CA CYS A 322 -15.45 -10.78 0.74
C CYS A 322 -15.37 -10.14 -0.66
N ASP A 323 -14.69 -10.83 -1.58
CA ASP A 323 -14.62 -10.49 -3.01
C ASP A 323 -15.33 -11.55 -3.85
N TRP A 324 -16.47 -11.16 -4.42
CA TRP A 324 -17.31 -12.03 -5.24
C TRP A 324 -16.67 -12.41 -6.58
N SER A 325 -15.94 -11.48 -7.20
CA SER A 325 -15.41 -11.66 -8.56
C SER A 325 -14.25 -12.64 -8.61
N TYR A 326 -13.34 -12.55 -7.63
CA TYR A 326 -12.16 -13.40 -7.57
C TYR A 326 -12.24 -14.51 -6.52
N GLY A 327 -13.34 -14.55 -5.77
CA GLY A 327 -13.65 -15.63 -4.84
C GLY A 327 -12.70 -15.70 -3.66
N ASN A 328 -12.44 -14.54 -3.06
CA ASN A 328 -11.54 -14.41 -1.92
C ASN A 328 -12.29 -13.92 -0.69
N ILE A 329 -11.90 -14.44 0.46
CA ILE A 329 -12.13 -13.79 1.75
C ILE A 329 -10.76 -13.32 2.23
N HIS A 330 -10.57 -12.02 2.41
CA HIS A 330 -9.33 -11.45 2.94
C HIS A 330 -9.47 -11.14 4.43
N ALA A 331 -8.39 -11.32 5.19
CA ALA A 331 -8.27 -10.80 6.55
C ALA A 331 -7.47 -9.48 6.49
N VAL A 332 -8.11 -8.38 6.87
CA VAL A 332 -7.52 -7.05 6.96
C VAL A 332 -7.06 -6.79 8.40
N GLU A 333 -5.79 -6.46 8.54
CA GLU A 333 -5.14 -6.08 9.80
C GLU A 333 -5.08 -4.55 9.87
N LEU A 334 -6.00 -3.95 10.64
CA LEU A 334 -6.07 -2.51 10.83
C LEU A 334 -5.06 -2.06 11.90
N THR A 335 -4.26 -1.05 11.56
CA THR A 335 -3.28 -0.41 12.44
C THR A 335 -3.70 1.02 12.72
N PRO A 336 -3.78 1.47 13.99
CA PRO A 336 -4.08 2.87 14.29
C PRO A 336 -3.06 3.82 13.64
N ASP A 337 -3.55 4.81 12.91
CA ASP A 337 -2.78 5.93 12.38
C ASP A 337 -3.39 7.23 12.92
N GLY A 338 -2.81 7.72 14.02
CA GLY A 338 -3.39 8.82 14.79
C GLY A 338 -4.78 8.49 15.35
N SER A 339 -5.77 9.30 14.99
CA SER A 339 -7.19 9.16 15.31
C SER A 339 -7.97 8.34 14.27
N SER A 340 -7.29 7.83 13.25
CA SER A 340 -7.80 6.99 12.17
C SER A 340 -7.04 5.65 12.11
N TYR A 341 -7.13 4.95 10.97
CA TYR A 341 -6.50 3.67 10.70
C TYR A 341 -5.86 3.64 9.32
N THR A 342 -4.75 2.92 9.22
CA THR A 342 -4.21 2.33 8.00
C THR A 342 -4.21 0.80 8.17
N GLY A 343 -3.69 0.03 7.22
CA GLY A 343 -3.61 -1.42 7.40
C GLY A 343 -2.98 -2.17 6.24
N SER A 344 -2.95 -3.48 6.39
CA SER A 344 -2.57 -4.42 5.34
C SER A 344 -3.58 -5.57 5.30
N TYR A 345 -3.56 -6.39 4.24
CA TYR A 345 -4.46 -7.53 4.12
C TYR A 345 -3.73 -8.74 3.56
N LYS A 346 -4.30 -9.91 3.84
CA LYS A 346 -3.88 -11.20 3.27
C LYS A 346 -5.13 -12.00 2.89
N THR A 347 -5.04 -12.81 1.83
CA THR A 347 -6.07 -13.81 1.55
C THR A 347 -6.15 -14.78 2.73
N PHE A 348 -7.33 -14.83 3.36
CA PHE A 348 -7.63 -15.77 4.43
C PHE A 348 -8.05 -17.10 3.83
N THR A 349 -9.01 -17.09 2.91
CA THR A 349 -9.41 -18.28 2.16
C THR A 349 -9.80 -17.93 0.73
N THR A 350 -9.63 -18.89 -0.17
CA THR A 350 -10.03 -18.78 -1.59
C THR A 350 -10.42 -20.14 -2.15
N ALA A 351 -11.31 -20.14 -3.13
CA ALA A 351 -11.65 -21.31 -3.95
C ALA A 351 -12.16 -20.84 -5.32
N ALA A 352 -12.19 -21.73 -6.32
CA ALA A 352 -12.56 -21.36 -7.68
C ALA A 352 -13.61 -22.30 -8.29
N PRO A 353 -14.84 -21.81 -8.57
CA PRO A 353 -15.38 -20.47 -8.26
C PRO A 353 -15.83 -20.34 -6.80
N LEU A 354 -15.75 -19.15 -6.21
CA LEU A 354 -16.28 -18.87 -4.86
C LEU A 354 -17.01 -17.52 -4.81
N PRO A 355 -18.23 -17.40 -5.37
CA PRO A 355 -18.98 -16.15 -5.40
C PRO A 355 -19.54 -15.79 -4.01
N VAL A 356 -18.69 -15.39 -3.07
CA VAL A 356 -19.08 -15.08 -1.68
C VAL A 356 -20.02 -13.88 -1.69
N THR A 357 -21.16 -14.00 -0.99
CA THR A 357 -22.20 -12.96 -0.94
C THR A 357 -22.30 -12.28 0.41
N ASP A 358 -22.20 -13.03 1.51
CA ASP A 358 -22.26 -12.47 2.87
C ASP A 358 -21.50 -13.33 3.88
N ILE A 359 -21.14 -12.75 5.03
CA ILE A 359 -20.28 -13.35 6.05
C ILE A 359 -20.63 -12.84 7.46
N LEU A 360 -20.59 -13.73 8.46
CA LEU A 360 -20.69 -13.35 9.87
C LEU A 360 -19.95 -14.30 10.80
N ILE A 361 -19.68 -13.84 12.02
CA ILE A 361 -19.26 -14.70 13.14
C ILE A 361 -20.49 -15.07 13.97
N HIS A 362 -20.74 -16.35 14.12
CA HIS A 362 -21.92 -16.83 14.83
C HIS A 362 -21.71 -16.76 16.34
N PRO A 363 -22.59 -16.06 17.09
CA PRO A 363 -22.32 -15.65 18.48
C PRO A 363 -22.37 -16.81 19.50
N VAL A 364 -22.98 -17.94 19.15
CA VAL A 364 -23.15 -19.08 20.07
C VAL A 364 -21.98 -20.06 19.99
N ASP A 365 -21.61 -20.46 18.78
CA ASP A 365 -20.56 -21.47 18.58
C ASP A 365 -19.19 -20.86 18.27
N GLY A 366 -19.14 -19.57 17.87
CA GLY A 366 -17.92 -18.84 17.53
C GLY A 366 -17.32 -19.25 16.18
N SER A 367 -18.08 -19.92 15.31
CA SER A 367 -17.63 -20.24 13.96
C SER A 367 -17.90 -19.08 13.00
N MET A 368 -17.15 -18.99 11.91
CA MET A 368 -17.48 -18.09 10.80
C MET A 368 -18.44 -18.79 9.85
N TYR A 369 -19.53 -18.12 9.48
CA TYR A 369 -20.47 -18.57 8.46
C TYR A 369 -20.44 -17.61 7.29
N PHE A 370 -20.50 -18.15 6.07
CA PHE A 370 -20.62 -17.33 4.86
C PHE A 370 -21.49 -18.02 3.83
N THR A 371 -22.13 -17.21 2.99
CA THR A 371 -22.92 -17.68 1.85
C THR A 371 -22.17 -17.44 0.55
N ILE A 372 -22.41 -18.30 -0.43
CA ILE A 372 -22.07 -18.05 -1.83
C ILE A 372 -23.36 -17.93 -2.65
N GLY A 373 -23.31 -17.23 -3.78
CA GLY A 373 -24.44 -17.12 -4.70
C GLY A 373 -24.50 -15.77 -5.41
N GLY A 374 -25.72 -15.24 -5.52
CA GLY A 374 -26.03 -14.03 -6.28
C GLY A 374 -26.02 -14.26 -7.79
N ARG A 375 -26.71 -13.39 -8.52
CA ARG A 375 -26.89 -13.43 -9.99
C ARG A 375 -27.38 -14.79 -10.49
N GLN A 376 -28.27 -15.43 -9.71
CA GLN A 376 -28.84 -16.76 -9.98
C GLN A 376 -27.80 -17.89 -10.03
N THR A 377 -26.59 -17.65 -9.50
CA THR A 377 -25.58 -18.71 -9.39
C THR A 377 -25.94 -19.67 -8.24
N GLN A 378 -25.41 -20.90 -8.31
CA GLN A 378 -25.61 -21.94 -7.29
C GLN A 378 -25.18 -21.41 -5.91
N SER A 379 -26.09 -21.51 -4.94
CA SER A 379 -25.89 -20.98 -3.60
C SER A 379 -25.59 -22.08 -2.59
N GLY A 380 -24.85 -21.73 -1.54
CA GLY A 380 -24.46 -22.65 -0.48
C GLY A 380 -24.09 -21.87 0.78
N LEU A 381 -24.34 -22.50 1.93
CA LEU A 381 -23.95 -22.02 3.25
C LEU A 381 -22.75 -22.84 3.73
N TYR A 382 -21.69 -22.16 4.12
CA TYR A 382 -20.46 -22.75 4.63
C TYR A 382 -20.17 -22.30 6.04
N ARG A 383 -19.36 -23.10 6.72
CA ARG A 383 -18.89 -22.84 8.08
C ARG A 383 -17.39 -23.09 8.17
N ILE A 384 -16.64 -22.11 8.63
CA ILE A 384 -15.20 -22.23 8.92
C ILE A 384 -14.99 -22.30 10.42
N LYS A 385 -14.20 -23.29 10.85
CA LYS A 385 -13.79 -23.53 12.24
C LYS A 385 -12.29 -23.64 12.35
N TYR A 386 -11.76 -23.35 13.54
CA TYR A 386 -10.38 -23.64 13.90
C TYR A 386 -10.34 -24.90 14.77
N THR A 387 -9.51 -25.87 14.41
CA THR A 387 -9.35 -27.16 15.12
C THR A 387 -8.03 -27.29 15.88
N GLY A 388 -7.16 -26.28 15.80
CA GLY A 388 -5.93 -26.20 16.58
C GLY A 388 -6.12 -25.67 18.02
N GLU A 389 -5.02 -25.53 18.75
CA GLU A 389 -5.01 -24.94 20.10
C GLU A 389 -5.18 -23.43 20.06
N LEU A 390 -6.11 -22.90 20.86
CA LEU A 390 -6.37 -21.46 20.94
C LEU A 390 -5.35 -20.77 21.86
N ASP A 391 -5.01 -19.53 21.50
CA ASP A 391 -4.21 -18.67 22.39
C ASP A 391 -5.04 -18.30 23.63
N ASP A 392 -4.50 -18.51 24.83
CA ASP A 392 -5.15 -18.16 26.11
C ASP A 392 -5.08 -16.66 26.46
N GLU A 393 -4.37 -15.85 25.67
CA GLU A 393 -4.16 -14.44 25.96
C GLU A 393 -5.20 -13.53 25.29
N PRO A 394 -5.81 -12.57 26.03
CA PRO A 394 -6.76 -11.64 25.46
C PRO A 394 -6.11 -10.78 24.35
N ALA A 395 -6.94 -10.39 23.37
CA ALA A 395 -6.63 -9.37 22.39
C ALA A 395 -6.03 -8.10 23.04
N ASP A 396 -5.00 -7.52 22.41
CA ASP A 396 -4.29 -6.38 22.99
C ASP A 396 -5.22 -5.17 23.19
N SER A 397 -4.95 -4.41 24.26
CA SER A 397 -5.69 -3.17 24.56
C SER A 397 -5.41 -2.10 23.51
N VAL A 398 -6.43 -1.30 23.21
CA VAL A 398 -6.34 -0.13 22.31
C VAL A 398 -5.18 0.77 22.70
N ASP A 399 -4.35 1.14 21.71
CA ASP A 399 -3.28 2.12 21.90
C ASP A 399 -3.82 3.40 22.59
N ALA A 400 -3.26 3.72 23.75
CA ALA A 400 -3.76 4.80 24.60
C ALA A 400 -3.62 6.19 23.95
N LYS A 401 -2.63 6.38 23.07
CA LYS A 401 -2.45 7.63 22.31
C LYS A 401 -3.54 7.76 21.24
N ALA A 402 -3.77 6.71 20.47
CA ALA A 402 -4.83 6.66 19.47
C ALA A 402 -6.21 6.84 20.10
N ALA A 403 -6.45 6.25 21.28
CA ALA A 403 -7.68 6.47 22.05
C ALA A 403 -7.88 7.94 22.45
N ARG A 404 -6.83 8.62 22.94
CA ARG A 404 -6.91 10.06 23.26
C ARG A 404 -7.18 10.92 22.03
N LEU A 405 -6.49 10.64 20.91
CA LEU A 405 -6.68 11.37 19.66
C LEU A 405 -8.09 11.15 19.08
N ARG A 406 -8.63 9.93 19.16
CA ARG A 406 -10.03 9.67 18.84
C ARG A 406 -10.98 10.45 19.74
N GLY A 407 -10.71 10.55 21.04
CA GLY A 407 -11.51 11.38 21.94
C GLY A 407 -11.55 12.86 21.53
N VAL A 408 -10.43 13.41 21.04
CA VAL A 408 -10.37 14.76 20.46
C VAL A 408 -11.21 14.84 19.19
N ARG A 409 -11.05 13.89 18.26
CA ARG A 409 -11.86 13.83 17.03
C ARG A 409 -13.35 13.73 17.33
N HIS A 410 -13.78 12.79 18.17
CA HIS A 410 -15.18 12.61 18.55
C HIS A 410 -15.77 13.86 19.22
N SER A 411 -14.97 14.61 19.98
CA SER A 411 -15.40 15.90 20.54
C SER A 411 -15.73 16.92 19.46
N LEU A 412 -14.95 16.97 18.36
CA LEU A 412 -15.24 17.81 17.20
C LEU A 412 -16.43 17.27 16.39
N GLU A 413 -16.50 15.95 16.18
CA GLU A 413 -17.59 15.30 15.45
C GLU A 413 -18.94 15.42 16.15
N SER A 414 -18.96 15.61 17.47
CA SER A 414 -20.17 15.94 18.22
C SER A 414 -20.79 17.28 17.79
N LEU A 415 -19.99 18.18 17.18
CA LEU A 415 -20.42 19.47 16.67
C LEU A 415 -20.91 19.41 15.21
N HIS A 416 -20.87 18.24 14.57
CA HIS A 416 -21.39 18.05 13.20
C HIS A 416 -22.91 17.96 13.16
N VAL A 417 -23.55 17.80 14.31
CA VAL A 417 -25.01 17.72 14.46
C VAL A 417 -25.43 18.52 15.69
N GLY A 418 -26.68 18.98 15.69
CA GLY A 418 -27.22 19.80 16.77
C GLY A 418 -27.14 21.31 16.49
N PRO A 419 -27.53 22.16 17.45
CA PRO A 419 -27.50 23.60 17.28
C PRO A 419 -26.05 24.13 17.23
N PRO A 420 -25.79 25.26 16.57
CA PRO A 420 -24.50 25.93 16.61
C PRO A 420 -23.93 26.12 18.02
N ALA A 421 -22.66 25.74 18.21
CA ALA A 421 -21.94 25.77 19.48
C ALA A 421 -20.83 26.83 19.42
N THR A 422 -21.25 28.09 19.45
CA THR A 422 -20.39 29.25 19.21
C THR A 422 -19.28 29.41 20.25
N ASP A 423 -19.51 28.93 21.48
CA ASP A 423 -18.55 28.85 22.57
C ASP A 423 -17.39 27.87 22.27
N LYS A 424 -17.60 26.90 21.37
CA LYS A 424 -16.59 25.92 20.95
C LYS A 424 -15.73 26.38 19.79
N LEU A 425 -16.04 27.53 19.19
CA LEU A 425 -15.30 28.05 18.03
C LEU A 425 -13.77 28.18 18.26
N PRO A 426 -13.26 28.61 19.43
CA PRO A 426 -11.81 28.63 19.68
C PRO A 426 -11.17 27.23 19.57
N MET A 427 -11.84 26.20 20.10
CA MET A 427 -11.37 24.81 20.02
C MET A 427 -11.39 24.31 18.57
N ILE A 428 -12.45 24.61 17.80
CA ILE A 428 -12.53 24.25 16.38
C ILE A 428 -11.35 24.87 15.60
N LEU A 429 -11.12 26.17 15.77
CA LEU A 429 -10.07 26.90 15.06
C LEU A 429 -8.66 26.41 15.42
N GLU A 430 -8.42 26.07 16.68
CA GLU A 430 -7.16 25.46 17.14
C GLU A 430 -6.89 24.12 16.43
N HIS A 431 -7.91 23.27 16.30
CA HIS A 431 -7.75 21.92 15.75
C HIS A 431 -7.68 21.88 14.22
N LEU A 432 -7.93 22.99 13.51
CA LEU A 432 -7.59 23.12 12.08
C LEU A 432 -6.09 23.01 11.83
N ALA A 433 -5.24 23.31 12.82
CA ALA A 433 -3.78 23.20 12.73
C ALA A 433 -3.22 21.87 13.24
N HIS A 434 -4.08 20.92 13.63
CA HIS A 434 -3.65 19.71 14.33
C HIS A 434 -2.82 18.79 13.41
N SER A 435 -1.78 18.12 13.90
CA SER A 435 -0.90 17.27 13.06
C SER A 435 -1.62 16.06 12.45
N ASP A 436 -2.66 15.57 13.11
CA ASP A 436 -3.53 14.47 12.67
C ASP A 436 -4.58 14.94 11.64
N ARG A 437 -4.57 14.33 10.45
CA ARG A 437 -5.46 14.70 9.34
C ARG A 437 -6.93 14.49 9.64
N ALA A 438 -7.29 13.45 10.40
CA ALA A 438 -8.70 13.15 10.68
C ALA A 438 -9.28 14.15 11.69
N ILE A 439 -8.47 14.60 12.65
CA ILE A 439 -8.83 15.71 13.54
C ILE A 439 -9.02 17.01 12.75
N ARG A 440 -8.12 17.35 11.82
CA ARG A 440 -8.29 18.53 10.95
C ARG A 440 -9.56 18.43 10.10
N CYS A 441 -9.85 17.25 9.56
CA CYS A 441 -11.04 16.98 8.77
C CYS A 441 -12.33 17.22 9.59
N ALA A 442 -12.39 16.65 10.80
CA ALA A 442 -13.50 16.88 11.74
C ALA A 442 -13.59 18.35 12.16
N ALA A 443 -12.47 19.03 12.44
CA ALA A 443 -12.47 20.44 12.78
C ALA A 443 -13.03 21.32 11.66
N ARG A 444 -12.66 21.07 10.40
CA ARG A 444 -13.23 21.80 9.25
C ARG A 444 -14.73 21.55 9.15
N ILE A 445 -15.19 20.31 9.22
CA ILE A 445 -16.63 20.00 9.13
C ILE A 445 -17.40 20.66 10.29
N ALA A 446 -16.89 20.58 11.52
CA ALA A 446 -17.45 21.28 12.67
C ALA A 446 -17.55 22.79 12.46
N LEU A 447 -16.54 23.41 11.82
CA LEU A 447 -16.56 24.83 11.45
C LEU A 447 -17.67 25.14 10.43
N GLU A 448 -17.85 24.30 9.41
CA GLU A 448 -18.88 24.46 8.38
C GLU A 448 -20.31 24.36 8.95
N HIS A 449 -20.48 23.72 10.11
CA HIS A 449 -21.75 23.70 10.85
C HIS A 449 -21.97 24.94 11.76
N GLN A 450 -20.98 25.82 11.89
CA GLN A 450 -21.12 27.07 12.65
C GLN A 450 -21.56 28.23 11.75
N PRO A 451 -22.33 29.20 12.28
CA PRO A 451 -22.72 30.41 11.55
C PRO A 451 -21.50 31.17 11.02
N ILE A 452 -21.44 31.32 9.70
CA ILE A 452 -20.30 31.89 8.98
C ILE A 452 -19.90 33.29 9.46
N GLU A 453 -20.87 34.11 9.86
CA GLU A 453 -20.64 35.48 10.35
C GLU A 453 -19.73 35.52 11.59
N GLN A 454 -19.60 34.41 12.33
CA GLN A 454 -18.83 34.36 13.56
C GLN A 454 -17.37 33.99 13.35
N TRP A 455 -17.04 33.37 12.21
CA TRP A 455 -15.71 32.81 11.97
C TRP A 455 -15.05 33.25 10.66
N ARG A 456 -15.79 33.86 9.73
CA ARG A 456 -15.28 34.37 8.43
C ARG A 456 -13.96 35.14 8.58
N ASP A 457 -13.93 36.14 9.46
CA ASP A 457 -12.74 37.01 9.62
C ASP A 457 -11.64 36.35 10.47
N LYS A 458 -11.99 35.32 11.26
CA LYS A 458 -11.05 34.59 12.10
C LYS A 458 -10.18 33.65 11.25
N VAL A 459 -10.79 32.94 10.30
CA VAL A 459 -10.06 31.96 9.48
C VAL A 459 -9.08 32.60 8.51
N THR A 460 -9.41 33.79 8.01
CA THR A 460 -8.53 34.54 7.07
C THR A 460 -7.30 35.13 7.76
N SER A 461 -7.31 35.22 9.09
CA SER A 461 -6.23 35.79 9.91
C SER A 461 -5.42 34.77 10.71
N LEU A 462 -5.69 33.46 10.57
CA LEU A 462 -4.95 32.39 11.28
C LEU A 462 -3.46 32.38 10.91
N GLU A 463 -2.55 32.33 11.88
CA GLU A 463 -1.10 32.33 11.61
C GLU A 463 -0.61 31.00 11.01
N ASN A 464 -1.21 29.88 11.39
CA ASN A 464 -0.85 28.56 10.87
C ASN A 464 -1.35 28.41 9.42
N ALA A 465 -0.44 28.09 8.49
CA ALA A 465 -0.75 28.00 7.06
C ALA A 465 -1.78 26.92 6.73
N GLU A 466 -1.66 25.72 7.30
CA GLU A 466 -2.60 24.61 7.06
C GLU A 466 -4.00 24.95 7.57
N ALA A 467 -4.08 25.51 8.79
CA ALA A 467 -5.35 25.94 9.37
C ALA A 467 -6.01 27.06 8.55
N ARG A 468 -5.22 28.03 8.07
CA ARG A 468 -5.70 29.11 7.19
C ARG A 468 -6.24 28.54 5.88
N ILE A 469 -5.53 27.61 5.24
CA ILE A 469 -5.96 26.98 3.98
C ILE A 469 -7.28 26.21 4.20
N LEU A 470 -7.37 25.37 5.23
CA LEU A 470 -8.60 24.64 5.55
C LEU A 470 -9.76 25.57 5.92
N GLY A 471 -9.47 26.67 6.61
CA GLY A 471 -10.45 27.72 6.90
C GLY A 471 -10.95 28.43 5.65
N VAL A 472 -10.07 28.66 4.65
CA VAL A 472 -10.48 29.17 3.33
C VAL A 472 -11.35 28.17 2.59
N ILE A 473 -11.04 26.87 2.64
CA ILE A 473 -11.90 25.82 2.07
C ILE A 473 -13.30 25.87 2.69
N ALA A 474 -13.40 25.89 4.03
CA ALA A 474 -14.68 26.03 4.72
C ALA A 474 -15.43 27.32 4.33
N LEU A 475 -14.69 28.43 4.20
CA LEU A 475 -15.23 29.72 3.74
C LEU A 475 -15.78 29.62 2.31
N THR A 476 -15.11 28.94 1.39
CA THR A 476 -15.59 28.81 0.01
C THR A 476 -16.87 27.99 -0.11
N ARG A 477 -17.09 27.03 0.79
CA ARG A 477 -18.26 26.14 0.76
C ARG A 477 -19.52 26.78 1.37
N ASN A 478 -19.35 27.69 2.32
CA ASN A 478 -20.47 28.37 3.03
C ASN A 478 -20.59 29.87 2.72
N GLY A 479 -19.59 30.44 2.06
CA GLY A 479 -19.51 31.85 1.74
C GLY A 479 -20.33 32.26 0.53
N LYS A 480 -20.21 33.53 0.19
CA LYS A 480 -20.83 34.17 -0.98
C LYS A 480 -19.79 34.96 -1.76
N ASP A 481 -20.09 35.36 -2.98
CA ASP A 481 -19.17 36.09 -3.86
C ASP A 481 -18.45 37.28 -3.20
N SER A 482 -19.09 37.98 -2.24
CA SER A 482 -18.49 39.10 -1.51
C SER A 482 -17.31 38.70 -0.60
N ASP A 483 -17.15 37.41 -0.30
CA ASP A 483 -16.10 36.88 0.56
C ASP A 483 -14.80 36.56 -0.23
N LYS A 484 -14.86 36.56 -1.58
CA LYS A 484 -13.72 36.29 -2.46
C LYS A 484 -12.48 37.15 -2.16
N PRO A 485 -12.58 38.49 -1.97
CA PRO A 485 -11.40 39.30 -1.72
C PRO A 485 -10.65 38.89 -0.45
N ALA A 486 -11.39 38.53 0.61
CA ALA A 486 -10.80 38.09 1.87
C ALA A 486 -10.15 36.71 1.74
N ALA A 487 -10.78 35.77 1.01
CA ALA A 487 -10.21 34.46 0.74
C ALA A 487 -8.91 34.53 -0.09
N LEU A 488 -8.90 35.35 -1.15
CA LEU A 488 -7.71 35.57 -1.98
C LEU A 488 -6.58 36.25 -1.21
N ALA A 489 -6.90 37.23 -0.35
CA ALA A 489 -5.91 37.88 0.50
C ALA A 489 -5.27 36.88 1.48
N ALA A 490 -6.10 36.07 2.17
CA ALA A 490 -5.64 35.06 3.12
C ALA A 490 -4.64 34.07 2.49
N LEU A 491 -4.94 33.60 1.27
CA LEU A 491 -4.06 32.70 0.52
C LEU A 491 -2.79 33.40 0.02
N SER A 492 -2.89 34.66 -0.41
CA SER A 492 -1.76 35.42 -0.99
C SER A 492 -0.67 35.74 0.03
N GLU A 493 -1.05 35.95 1.29
CA GLU A 493 -0.14 36.23 2.41
C GLU A 493 0.75 35.03 2.79
N LEU A 494 0.36 33.80 2.45
CA LEU A 494 1.16 32.62 2.74
C LEU A 494 2.41 32.56 1.84
N ASP A 495 3.58 32.34 2.46
CA ASP A 495 4.84 32.16 1.72
C ASP A 495 4.89 30.78 1.06
N TRP A 496 4.56 30.75 -0.22
CA TRP A 496 4.60 29.56 -1.08
C TRP A 496 5.92 28.79 -1.01
N SER A 497 7.05 29.49 -0.91
CA SER A 497 8.37 28.84 -0.92
C SER A 497 8.62 28.01 0.35
N SER A 498 8.02 28.42 1.46
CA SER A 498 8.09 27.75 2.75
C SER A 498 7.10 26.58 2.92
N LEU A 499 6.06 26.50 2.07
CA LEU A 499 5.04 25.46 2.19
C LEU A 499 5.59 24.08 1.77
N PRO A 500 5.35 23.03 2.57
CA PRO A 500 5.51 21.64 2.15
C PRO A 500 4.67 21.31 0.91
N THR A 501 5.05 20.28 0.15
CA THR A 501 4.34 19.85 -1.07
C THR A 501 2.85 19.61 -0.84
N SER A 502 2.47 18.95 0.26
CA SER A 502 1.06 18.71 0.61
C SER A 502 0.27 20.02 0.80
N GLN A 503 0.84 20.99 1.52
CA GLN A 503 0.19 22.28 1.73
C GLN A 503 0.13 23.14 0.46
N LYS A 504 1.05 22.95 -0.49
CA LYS A 504 0.96 23.58 -1.83
C LYS A 504 -0.21 23.01 -2.62
N VAL A 505 -0.43 21.69 -2.56
CA VAL A 505 -1.61 21.02 -3.13
C VAL A 505 -2.88 21.55 -2.47
N ASP A 506 -2.93 21.63 -1.15
CA ASP A 506 -4.09 22.16 -0.41
C ASP A 506 -4.37 23.62 -0.76
N TRP A 507 -3.32 24.44 -0.92
CA TRP A 507 -3.42 25.83 -1.35
C TRP A 507 -4.05 25.94 -2.75
N LEU A 508 -3.61 25.10 -3.69
CA LEU A 508 -4.16 25.06 -5.05
C LEU A 508 -5.62 24.58 -5.04
N ARG A 509 -5.96 23.59 -4.21
CA ARG A 509 -7.34 23.15 -4.00
C ARG A 509 -8.21 24.29 -3.46
N ALA A 510 -7.75 24.99 -2.42
CA ALA A 510 -8.46 26.13 -1.84
C ALA A 510 -8.65 27.26 -2.86
N PHE A 511 -7.60 27.60 -3.63
CA PHE A 511 -7.71 28.58 -4.71
C PHE A 511 -8.71 28.15 -5.78
N GLY A 512 -8.68 26.88 -6.21
CA GLY A 512 -9.63 26.32 -7.16
C GLY A 512 -11.07 26.46 -6.67
N LEU A 513 -11.33 26.18 -5.40
CA LEU A 513 -12.66 26.37 -4.79
C LEU A 513 -13.08 27.84 -4.72
N VAL A 514 -12.16 28.77 -4.44
CA VAL A 514 -12.44 30.22 -4.52
C VAL A 514 -12.89 30.58 -5.94
N ALA A 515 -12.19 30.08 -6.95
CA ALA A 515 -12.50 30.35 -8.34
C ALA A 515 -13.86 29.77 -8.78
N ILE A 516 -14.25 28.60 -8.26
CA ILE A 516 -15.49 27.91 -8.64
C ILE A 516 -16.70 28.45 -7.87
N ARG A 517 -16.55 28.68 -6.55
CA ARG A 517 -17.68 28.95 -5.65
C ARG A 517 -17.91 30.43 -5.32
N LEU A 518 -16.92 31.30 -5.48
CA LEU A 518 -17.01 32.72 -5.08
C LEU A 518 -16.95 33.69 -6.28
N GLY A 519 -17.51 33.29 -7.43
CA GLY A 519 -17.73 34.19 -8.56
C GLY A 519 -16.56 34.35 -9.56
N GLY A 520 -15.68 33.35 -9.69
CA GLY A 520 -14.61 33.34 -10.70
C GLY A 520 -13.44 34.29 -10.42
N ILE A 521 -12.37 34.18 -11.21
CA ILE A 521 -11.16 35.01 -11.08
C ILE A 521 -11.03 35.97 -12.26
N THR A 522 -10.92 37.26 -11.97
CA THR A 522 -10.69 38.31 -12.97
C THR A 522 -9.21 38.39 -13.38
N PRO A 523 -8.87 39.00 -14.54
CA PRO A 523 -7.48 39.16 -14.95
C PRO A 523 -6.58 39.90 -13.95
N ASP A 524 -7.14 40.86 -13.19
CA ASP A 524 -6.37 41.59 -12.17
C ASP A 524 -6.13 40.75 -10.92
N GLU A 525 -7.11 39.95 -10.50
CA GLU A 525 -6.97 38.97 -9.41
C GLU A 525 -6.00 37.83 -9.78
N ALA A 526 -5.90 37.48 -11.06
CA ALA A 526 -4.99 36.44 -11.55
C ALA A 526 -3.50 36.84 -11.46
N LYS A 527 -3.17 38.14 -11.62
CA LYS A 527 -1.78 38.63 -11.64
C LYS A 527 -0.96 38.24 -10.40
N PRO A 528 -1.40 38.51 -9.15
CA PRO A 528 -0.63 38.14 -7.96
C PRO A 528 -0.48 36.62 -7.80
N VAL A 529 -1.48 35.85 -8.20
CA VAL A 529 -1.43 34.38 -8.18
C VAL A 529 -0.39 33.87 -9.17
N LEU A 530 -0.43 34.35 -10.42
CA LEU A 530 0.55 33.99 -11.46
C LEU A 530 1.97 34.41 -11.08
N ALA A 531 2.16 35.54 -10.40
CA ALA A 531 3.48 35.93 -9.89
C ALA A 531 4.03 34.93 -8.86
N LYS A 532 3.15 34.27 -8.09
CA LYS A 532 3.52 33.28 -7.07
C LYS A 532 3.80 31.90 -7.68
N ILE A 533 2.91 31.40 -8.54
CA ILE A 533 2.96 29.99 -9.02
C ILE A 533 3.37 29.81 -10.49
N GLY A 534 3.39 30.87 -11.30
CA GLY A 534 3.52 30.79 -12.77
C GLY A 534 4.80 30.12 -13.28
N ASN A 535 5.88 30.18 -12.50
CA ASN A 535 7.18 29.59 -12.84
C ASN A 535 7.50 28.30 -12.06
N GLN A 536 6.55 27.77 -11.30
CA GLN A 536 6.79 26.60 -10.44
C GLN A 536 6.65 25.28 -11.20
N PHE A 537 5.88 25.25 -12.29
CA PHE A 537 5.68 24.04 -13.10
C PHE A 537 6.77 23.87 -14.17
N PRO A 538 7.30 22.65 -14.38
CA PRO A 538 7.08 21.43 -13.59
C PRO A 538 7.95 21.41 -12.32
N THR A 539 7.49 20.68 -11.30
CA THR A 539 8.20 20.45 -10.04
C THR A 539 8.83 19.06 -9.94
N GLY A 540 8.35 18.10 -10.74
CA GLY A 540 8.72 16.69 -10.64
C GLY A 540 7.85 15.89 -9.64
N GLU A 541 6.99 16.58 -8.89
CA GLU A 541 6.04 15.98 -7.95
C GLU A 541 4.67 15.84 -8.61
N ASN A 542 4.23 14.60 -8.86
CA ASN A 542 3.05 14.31 -9.69
C ASN A 542 1.76 15.01 -9.22
N GLU A 543 1.46 14.96 -7.93
CA GLU A 543 0.21 15.53 -7.38
C GLU A 543 0.21 17.06 -7.49
N LEU A 544 1.35 17.68 -7.15
CA LEU A 544 1.54 19.12 -7.24
C LEU A 544 1.49 19.59 -8.70
N ASP A 545 2.14 18.88 -9.62
CA ASP A 545 2.17 19.25 -11.03
C ASP A 545 0.79 19.11 -11.71
N ARG A 546 0.00 18.11 -11.30
CA ARG A 546 -1.41 17.99 -11.72
C ARG A 546 -2.21 19.22 -11.30
N GLU A 547 -2.19 19.57 -10.02
CA GLU A 547 -2.93 20.74 -9.50
C GLU A 547 -2.42 22.07 -10.07
N LEU A 548 -1.10 22.25 -10.19
CA LEU A 548 -0.50 23.41 -10.85
C LEU A 548 -0.98 23.53 -12.29
N SER A 549 -0.98 22.43 -13.04
CA SER A 549 -1.42 22.45 -14.44
C SER A 549 -2.87 22.92 -14.56
N GLN A 550 -3.77 22.46 -13.67
CA GLN A 550 -5.17 22.89 -13.67
C GLN A 550 -5.31 24.40 -13.47
N VAL A 551 -4.65 24.92 -12.44
CA VAL A 551 -4.72 26.34 -12.08
C VAL A 551 -4.06 27.22 -13.15
N LEU A 552 -2.91 26.82 -13.70
CA LEU A 552 -2.22 27.55 -14.76
C LEU A 552 -3.04 27.59 -16.06
N ILE A 553 -3.73 26.49 -16.40
CA ILE A 553 -4.67 26.43 -17.54
C ILE A 553 -5.84 27.38 -17.30
N TYR A 554 -6.45 27.32 -16.11
CA TYR A 554 -7.59 28.16 -15.74
C TYR A 554 -7.24 29.66 -15.83
N LEU A 555 -6.08 30.06 -15.30
CA LEU A 555 -5.62 31.45 -15.33
C LEU A 555 -5.05 31.90 -16.68
N GLY A 556 -4.80 30.96 -17.61
CA GLY A 556 -4.18 31.23 -18.90
C GLY A 556 -2.75 31.77 -18.75
N ALA A 557 -1.96 31.14 -17.88
CA ALA A 557 -0.59 31.54 -17.57
C ALA A 557 0.32 31.58 -18.83
N PRO A 558 1.18 32.60 -19.00
CA PRO A 558 2.16 32.64 -20.09
C PRO A 558 3.04 31.38 -20.10
N ASP A 559 3.40 30.91 -21.29
CA ASP A 559 4.26 29.73 -21.55
C ASP A 559 3.81 28.38 -20.98
N SER A 560 2.73 28.35 -20.18
CA SER A 560 2.20 27.12 -19.57
C SER A 560 1.81 26.07 -20.60
N THR A 561 1.23 26.47 -21.75
CA THR A 561 0.88 25.54 -22.83
C THR A 561 2.09 24.76 -23.34
N ALA A 562 3.22 25.43 -23.56
CA ALA A 562 4.44 24.77 -24.04
C ALA A 562 4.99 23.80 -22.98
N LYS A 563 5.04 24.25 -21.71
CA LYS A 563 5.51 23.42 -20.59
C LYS A 563 4.64 22.19 -20.37
N ILE A 564 3.32 22.34 -20.32
CA ILE A 564 2.40 21.23 -20.07
C ILE A 564 2.38 20.25 -21.24
N VAL A 565 2.47 20.71 -22.50
CA VAL A 565 2.64 19.81 -23.66
C VAL A 565 3.97 19.05 -23.60
N SER A 566 5.04 19.69 -23.13
CA SER A 566 6.33 19.03 -22.91
C SER A 566 6.21 17.93 -21.84
N GLU A 567 5.64 18.24 -20.68
CA GLU A 567 5.44 17.27 -19.59
C GLU A 567 4.49 16.14 -19.96
N MET A 568 3.42 16.42 -20.71
CA MET A 568 2.52 15.40 -21.25
C MET A 568 3.26 14.35 -22.09
N LYS A 569 4.32 14.75 -22.79
CA LYS A 569 5.12 13.82 -23.61
C LYS A 569 6.25 13.17 -22.83
N ALA A 570 6.85 13.90 -21.90
CA ALA A 570 8.01 13.47 -21.14
C ALA A 570 7.64 12.55 -19.96
N SER A 571 6.42 12.68 -19.42
CA SER A 571 5.98 11.92 -18.25
C SER A 571 6.04 10.41 -18.53
N PRO A 572 6.68 9.61 -17.66
CA PRO A 572 6.73 8.15 -17.80
C PRO A 572 5.41 7.45 -17.41
N SER A 573 4.52 8.14 -16.68
CA SER A 573 3.20 7.62 -16.29
C SER A 573 2.14 7.98 -17.32
N GLN A 574 1.41 6.96 -17.79
CA GLN A 574 0.30 7.10 -18.71
C GLN A 574 -0.81 7.97 -18.11
N GLU A 575 -1.12 7.75 -16.83
CA GLU A 575 -2.13 8.50 -16.10
C GLU A 575 -1.78 9.99 -16.12
N ASN A 576 -0.54 10.36 -15.84
CA ASN A 576 -0.11 11.76 -15.95
C ASN A 576 -0.25 12.30 -17.39
N GLN A 577 0.15 11.55 -18.42
CA GLN A 577 -0.03 12.00 -19.80
C GLN A 577 -1.50 12.23 -20.14
N ILE A 578 -2.37 11.29 -19.77
CA ILE A 578 -3.83 11.38 -19.97
C ILE A 578 -4.38 12.57 -19.19
N TYR A 579 -3.93 12.78 -17.96
CA TYR A 579 -4.37 13.91 -17.13
C TYR A 579 -4.01 15.24 -17.77
N TYR A 580 -2.76 15.43 -18.21
CA TYR A 580 -2.34 16.65 -18.88
C TYR A 580 -3.08 16.84 -20.21
N ALA A 581 -3.29 15.77 -20.96
CA ALA A 581 -4.07 15.85 -22.19
C ALA A 581 -5.51 16.29 -21.92
N MET A 582 -6.13 15.67 -20.91
CA MET A 582 -7.44 16.02 -20.40
C MET A 582 -7.47 17.49 -19.99
N ALA A 583 -6.53 17.97 -19.18
CA ALA A 583 -6.49 19.36 -18.73
C ALA A 583 -6.30 20.35 -19.92
N LEU A 584 -5.37 20.06 -20.85
CA LEU A 584 -5.06 20.87 -22.02
C LEU A 584 -6.24 21.09 -22.97
N ARG A 585 -7.28 20.24 -22.92
CA ARG A 585 -8.53 20.46 -23.68
C ARG A 585 -9.17 21.81 -23.36
N ASN A 586 -8.98 22.30 -22.13
CA ASN A 586 -9.49 23.59 -21.67
C ASN A 586 -8.55 24.77 -21.95
N MET A 587 -7.32 24.54 -22.43
CA MET A 587 -6.34 25.59 -22.68
C MET A 587 -6.68 26.41 -23.93
N LYS A 588 -6.92 27.72 -23.75
CA LYS A 588 -7.31 28.64 -24.83
C LYS A 588 -6.13 29.46 -25.39
N LYS A 589 -5.08 29.68 -24.60
CA LYS A 589 -3.94 30.56 -24.95
C LYS A 589 -2.65 29.75 -25.15
N GLY A 590 -1.59 30.39 -25.67
CA GLY A 590 -0.25 29.80 -25.76
C GLY A 590 -0.05 28.73 -26.85
N TRP A 591 -1.07 28.43 -27.66
CA TRP A 591 -0.95 27.47 -28.75
C TRP A 591 -0.23 28.07 -29.97
N ASN A 592 0.73 27.33 -30.50
CA ASN A 592 1.29 27.52 -31.84
C ASN A 592 1.08 26.24 -32.68
N PRO A 593 1.33 26.27 -34.00
CA PRO A 593 1.09 25.11 -34.86
C PRO A 593 1.86 23.84 -34.47
N ASP A 594 3.08 23.97 -33.92
CA ASP A 594 3.91 22.83 -33.56
C ASP A 594 3.43 22.18 -32.26
N LEU A 595 3.08 22.98 -31.25
CA LEU A 595 2.47 22.48 -30.01
C LEU A 595 1.14 21.79 -30.29
N ARG A 596 0.32 22.33 -31.20
CA ARG A 596 -0.94 21.67 -31.60
C ARG A 596 -0.71 20.35 -32.32
N ARG A 597 0.29 20.27 -33.21
CA ARG A 597 0.68 18.99 -33.82
C ARG A 597 1.12 17.98 -32.78
N GLN A 598 2.01 18.38 -31.86
CA GLN A 598 2.48 17.50 -30.78
C GLN A 598 1.33 16.96 -29.92
N TYR A 599 0.38 17.83 -29.56
CA TYR A 599 -0.79 17.44 -28.79
C TYR A 599 -1.70 16.45 -29.54
N PHE A 600 -2.00 16.67 -30.83
CA PHE A 600 -2.85 15.75 -31.58
C PHE A 600 -2.14 14.45 -31.98
N THR A 601 -0.84 14.49 -32.28
CA THR A 601 -0.02 13.28 -32.51
C THR A 601 0.08 12.40 -31.27
N TRP A 602 -0.01 12.98 -30.06
CA TRP A 602 -0.04 12.17 -28.85
C TRP A 602 -1.24 11.19 -28.83
N PHE A 603 -2.42 11.61 -29.32
CA PHE A 603 -3.60 10.73 -29.39
C PHE A 603 -3.39 9.52 -30.31
N SER A 604 -2.66 9.66 -31.42
CA SER A 604 -2.32 8.48 -32.24
C SER A 604 -1.32 7.57 -31.55
N ASN A 605 -0.39 8.11 -30.77
CA ASN A 605 0.63 7.32 -30.07
C ASN A 605 0.04 6.52 -28.91
N ILE A 606 -0.94 7.08 -28.19
CA ILE A 606 -1.57 6.42 -27.03
C ILE A 606 -2.60 5.36 -27.45
N GLN A 607 -2.98 5.23 -28.73
CA GLN A 607 -3.94 4.22 -29.20
C GLN A 607 -3.46 2.76 -29.01
N SER A 608 -2.15 2.56 -28.90
CA SER A 608 -1.58 1.24 -28.56
C SER A 608 -1.71 0.90 -27.08
N ALA A 609 -1.98 1.88 -26.21
CA ALA A 609 -2.20 1.66 -24.79
C ALA A 609 -3.47 0.83 -24.56
N ARG A 610 -3.49 0.12 -23.43
CA ARG A 610 -4.62 -0.69 -22.98
C ARG A 610 -5.02 -0.28 -21.57
N GLY A 611 -6.30 -0.40 -21.28
CA GLY A 611 -6.91 -0.09 -20.00
C GLY A 611 -8.27 -0.79 -19.88
N GLY A 612 -9.05 -0.40 -18.88
CA GLY A 612 -10.42 -0.90 -18.71
C GLY A 612 -11.33 -0.53 -19.89
N MET A 613 -12.54 -1.08 -19.93
CA MET A 613 -13.44 -0.93 -21.09
C MET A 613 -13.82 0.50 -21.45
N SER A 614 -13.76 1.46 -20.52
CA SER A 614 -14.03 2.88 -20.77
C SER A 614 -12.78 3.66 -21.21
N PHE A 615 -11.58 3.09 -21.03
CA PHE A 615 -10.29 3.73 -21.29
C PHE A 615 -10.21 4.39 -22.68
N GLY A 616 -10.37 3.61 -23.75
CA GLY A 616 -10.27 4.12 -25.13
C GLY A 616 -11.31 5.21 -25.41
N GLY A 617 -12.53 5.04 -24.88
CA GLY A 617 -13.58 6.03 -25.01
C GLY A 617 -13.27 7.36 -24.33
N PHE A 618 -12.56 7.36 -23.19
CA PHE A 618 -12.11 8.62 -22.58
C PHE A 618 -11.10 9.34 -23.45
N ILE A 619 -10.14 8.61 -24.03
CA ILE A 619 -9.15 9.19 -24.96
C ILE A 619 -9.86 9.81 -26.17
N ASP A 620 -10.81 9.10 -26.74
CA ASP A 620 -11.62 9.57 -27.87
C ASP A 620 -12.45 10.80 -27.50
N ASN A 621 -13.08 10.83 -26.33
CA ASN A 621 -13.86 11.97 -25.86
C ASN A 621 -12.97 13.19 -25.59
N ILE A 622 -11.79 13.03 -24.99
CA ILE A 622 -10.82 14.12 -24.80
C ILE A 622 -10.39 14.68 -26.15
N LYS A 623 -10.05 13.81 -27.11
CA LYS A 623 -9.69 14.21 -28.49
C LYS A 623 -10.85 14.98 -29.14
N LYS A 624 -12.07 14.46 -29.04
CA LYS A 624 -13.28 15.04 -29.62
C LYS A 624 -13.55 16.45 -29.08
N GLU A 625 -13.54 16.63 -27.75
CA GLU A 625 -13.70 17.96 -27.14
C GLU A 625 -12.58 18.92 -27.57
N ALA A 626 -11.33 18.44 -27.62
CA ALA A 626 -10.22 19.26 -28.07
C ALA A 626 -10.33 19.69 -29.54
N VAL A 627 -10.84 18.82 -30.43
CA VAL A 627 -11.11 19.14 -31.85
C VAL A 627 -12.28 20.12 -31.98
N GLN A 628 -13.31 20.00 -31.15
CA GLN A 628 -14.43 20.95 -31.11
C GLN A 628 -13.96 22.37 -30.76
N GLY A 629 -12.91 22.50 -29.95
CA GLY A 629 -12.27 23.78 -29.63
C GLY A 629 -11.49 24.44 -30.78
N LEU A 630 -11.31 23.79 -31.94
CA LEU A 630 -10.60 24.33 -33.10
C LEU A 630 -11.53 25.08 -34.06
N SER A 631 -11.02 26.14 -34.68
CA SER A 631 -11.68 26.75 -35.85
C SER A 631 -11.62 25.82 -37.08
N GLU A 632 -12.54 25.99 -38.03
CA GLU A 632 -12.56 25.20 -39.28
C GLU A 632 -11.22 25.26 -40.04
N LYS A 633 -10.57 26.43 -40.08
CA LYS A 633 -9.24 26.58 -40.68
C LYS A 633 -8.17 25.72 -39.98
N GLN A 634 -8.22 25.63 -38.65
CA GLN A 634 -7.30 24.80 -37.88
C GLN A 634 -7.58 23.31 -38.07
N LYS A 635 -8.86 22.89 -38.12
CA LYS A 635 -9.24 21.50 -38.41
C LYS A 635 -8.64 21.03 -39.73
N VAL A 636 -8.75 21.86 -40.78
CA VAL A 636 -8.11 21.57 -42.09
C VAL A 636 -6.59 21.53 -41.97
N ALA A 637 -5.97 22.49 -41.27
CA ALA A 637 -4.50 22.59 -41.15
C ALA A 637 -3.86 21.44 -40.34
N PHE A 638 -4.62 20.79 -39.46
CA PHE A 638 -4.16 19.68 -38.62
C PHE A 638 -4.83 18.35 -38.96
N ALA A 639 -5.57 18.25 -40.07
CA ALA A 639 -6.29 17.05 -40.45
C ALA A 639 -5.40 15.79 -40.44
N SER A 640 -4.14 15.91 -40.87
CA SER A 640 -3.19 14.79 -40.92
C SER A 640 -2.73 14.25 -39.56
N VAL A 641 -2.90 15.01 -38.47
CA VAL A 641 -2.57 14.57 -37.10
C VAL A 641 -3.81 14.37 -36.24
N ILE A 642 -4.94 14.98 -36.61
CA ILE A 642 -6.24 14.70 -36.00
C ILE A 642 -6.69 13.32 -36.45
N ASP A 643 -6.79 13.10 -37.75
CA ASP A 643 -7.20 11.82 -38.34
C ASP A 643 -6.11 11.36 -39.29
N PRO A 644 -4.98 10.86 -38.76
CA PRO A 644 -3.93 10.33 -39.61
C PRO A 644 -4.52 9.23 -40.51
N PRO A 645 -4.16 9.18 -41.80
CA PRO A 645 -4.63 8.13 -42.69
C PRO A 645 -4.32 6.79 -42.05
N ALA A 646 -5.29 5.87 -42.07
CA ALA A 646 -5.13 4.54 -41.49
C ALA A 646 -3.82 3.95 -42.01
N THR A 647 -2.81 3.88 -41.15
CA THR A 647 -1.68 3.02 -41.41
C THR A 647 -2.28 1.63 -41.42
N THR A 648 -2.36 1.01 -42.59
CA THR A 648 -2.34 -0.45 -42.69
C THR A 648 -0.98 -0.90 -42.19
N GLU A 649 -0.72 -0.72 -40.90
CA GLU A 649 0.00 -1.71 -40.16
C GLU A 649 -0.96 -2.90 -40.07
N LYS A 650 -1.04 -3.65 -41.19
CA LYS A 650 -0.75 -5.07 -41.02
C LYS A 650 0.53 -5.03 -40.19
N GLU A 651 0.47 -5.41 -38.92
CA GLU A 651 1.65 -6.05 -38.33
C GLU A 651 2.07 -7.02 -39.44
N ALA A 652 3.12 -6.66 -40.18
CA ALA A 652 3.69 -7.57 -41.13
C ALA A 652 4.11 -8.69 -40.19
N ALA A 653 3.34 -9.79 -40.18
CA ALA A 653 3.70 -10.97 -39.44
C ALA A 653 5.12 -11.26 -39.92
N LYS A 654 6.10 -10.86 -39.11
CA LYS A 654 7.50 -11.13 -39.41
C LYS A 654 7.52 -12.64 -39.62
N ALA A 655 8.19 -13.09 -40.66
CA ALA A 655 8.26 -14.51 -40.96
C ALA A 655 8.59 -15.27 -39.66
N PRO A 656 7.89 -16.38 -39.34
CA PRO A 656 8.08 -17.07 -38.07
C PRO A 656 9.56 -17.35 -37.87
N ARG A 657 10.10 -16.89 -36.73
CA ARG A 657 11.50 -17.09 -36.39
C ARG A 657 11.75 -18.59 -36.18
N ASP A 658 12.88 -19.08 -36.69
CA ASP A 658 13.29 -20.46 -36.44
C ASP A 658 13.60 -20.64 -34.95
N LEU A 659 13.38 -21.86 -34.45
CA LEU A 659 13.76 -22.23 -33.09
C LEU A 659 15.28 -22.08 -32.91
N VAL A 660 15.70 -21.27 -31.93
CA VAL A 660 17.12 -21.09 -31.60
C VAL A 660 17.54 -22.13 -30.56
N LYS A 661 16.90 -22.11 -29.39
CA LYS A 661 17.18 -23.01 -28.27
C LYS A 661 16.01 -22.98 -27.27
N GLN A 662 15.68 -24.11 -26.67
CA GLN A 662 14.84 -24.13 -25.47
C GLN A 662 15.70 -23.73 -24.27
N TRP A 663 15.63 -22.46 -23.89
CA TRP A 663 16.51 -21.87 -22.88
C TRP A 663 16.14 -22.34 -21.47
N LYS A 664 17.15 -22.60 -20.64
CA LYS A 664 17.01 -22.73 -19.18
C LYS A 664 17.50 -21.47 -18.48
N VAL A 665 17.02 -21.19 -17.28
CA VAL A 665 17.47 -20.04 -16.47
C VAL A 665 18.99 -20.00 -16.35
N ASP A 666 19.61 -21.15 -16.06
CA ASP A 666 21.07 -21.23 -15.89
C ASP A 666 21.85 -21.10 -17.21
N ASP A 667 21.22 -21.29 -18.37
CA ASP A 667 21.86 -21.03 -19.67
C ASP A 667 22.09 -19.54 -19.90
N LEU A 668 21.16 -18.69 -19.43
CA LEU A 668 21.13 -17.27 -19.72
C LEU A 668 21.62 -16.42 -18.55
N LEU A 669 21.61 -16.94 -17.32
CA LEU A 669 21.90 -16.15 -16.13
C LEU A 669 23.30 -15.53 -16.15
N ALA A 670 24.30 -16.26 -16.64
CA ALA A 670 25.66 -15.76 -16.74
C ALA A 670 25.75 -14.59 -17.73
N ALA A 671 25.17 -14.73 -18.93
CA ALA A 671 25.16 -13.69 -19.96
C ALA A 671 24.29 -12.48 -19.57
N ALA A 672 23.11 -12.72 -18.99
CA ALA A 672 22.17 -11.67 -18.58
C ALA A 672 22.63 -10.90 -17.32
N SER A 673 23.60 -11.44 -16.59
CA SER A 673 24.24 -10.81 -15.44
C SER A 673 25.65 -10.30 -15.77
N ASP A 674 26.09 -10.42 -17.03
CA ASP A 674 27.41 -9.93 -17.47
C ASP A 674 27.37 -8.40 -17.63
N GLU A 675 27.97 -7.69 -16.68
CA GLU A 675 28.06 -6.23 -16.69
C GLU A 675 28.98 -5.68 -17.81
N SER A 676 29.75 -6.54 -18.48
CA SER A 676 30.56 -6.16 -19.65
C SER A 676 29.78 -6.17 -20.96
N HIS A 677 28.60 -6.79 -20.98
CA HIS A 677 27.69 -6.73 -22.12
C HIS A 677 27.13 -5.31 -22.26
N ILE A 678 27.08 -4.83 -23.50
CA ILE A 678 26.54 -3.50 -23.81
C ILE A 678 25.12 -3.72 -24.31
N PRO A 679 24.09 -3.48 -23.49
CA PRO A 679 22.74 -3.76 -23.90
C PRO A 679 22.25 -2.72 -24.92
N ASN A 680 21.50 -3.18 -25.92
CA ASN A 680 20.90 -2.29 -26.90
C ASN A 680 19.43 -2.01 -26.53
N PHE A 681 19.12 -0.74 -26.24
CA PHE A 681 17.77 -0.31 -25.85
C PHE A 681 16.71 -0.62 -26.92
N GLU A 682 16.97 -0.25 -28.17
CA GLU A 682 16.00 -0.45 -29.26
C GLU A 682 15.78 -1.95 -29.52
N ARG A 683 16.85 -2.77 -29.47
CA ARG A 683 16.73 -4.23 -29.62
C ARG A 683 15.94 -4.85 -28.46
N GLY A 684 16.23 -4.47 -27.22
CA GLY A 684 15.47 -4.94 -26.04
C GLY A 684 13.99 -4.55 -26.10
N LYS A 685 13.68 -3.33 -26.54
CA LYS A 685 12.32 -2.84 -26.78
C LYS A 685 11.62 -3.58 -27.91
N GLU A 686 12.31 -3.81 -29.02
CA GLU A 686 11.80 -4.59 -30.16
C GLU A 686 11.46 -6.02 -29.73
N ILE A 687 12.32 -6.66 -28.93
CA ILE A 687 12.07 -8.02 -28.43
C ILE A 687 10.90 -8.05 -27.46
N PHE A 688 10.76 -7.06 -26.58
CA PHE A 688 9.57 -6.93 -25.72
C PHE A 688 8.27 -6.84 -26.56
N GLY A 689 8.37 -6.24 -27.74
CA GLY A 689 7.36 -6.24 -28.81
C GLY A 689 7.16 -7.61 -29.44
N GLU A 690 8.21 -8.20 -30.02
CA GLU A 690 8.16 -9.46 -30.76
C GLU A 690 7.75 -10.65 -29.90
N ALA A 691 8.20 -10.70 -28.65
CA ALA A 691 7.79 -11.68 -27.64
C ALA A 691 6.36 -11.43 -27.11
N GLN A 692 5.68 -10.38 -27.59
CA GLN A 692 4.31 -10.03 -27.26
C GLN A 692 4.08 -9.69 -25.77
N CYS A 693 5.13 -9.37 -25.02
CA CYS A 693 5.04 -9.05 -23.59
C CYS A 693 4.10 -7.86 -23.34
N TYR A 694 4.12 -6.86 -24.24
CA TYR A 694 3.25 -5.69 -24.18
C TYR A 694 1.75 -6.01 -24.23
N LYS A 695 1.33 -7.18 -24.73
CA LYS A 695 -0.10 -7.53 -24.79
C LYS A 695 -0.69 -7.73 -23.40
N CYS A 696 0.11 -8.23 -22.46
CA CYS A 696 -0.32 -8.50 -21.09
C CYS A 696 0.25 -7.50 -20.09
N HIS A 697 1.51 -7.10 -20.26
CA HIS A 697 2.24 -6.30 -19.30
C HIS A 697 2.41 -4.86 -19.75
N ARG A 698 2.39 -3.95 -18.78
CA ARG A 698 2.73 -2.54 -18.99
C ARG A 698 4.22 -2.32 -18.81
N MET A 699 4.80 -1.47 -19.65
CA MET A 699 6.13 -0.92 -19.51
C MET A 699 6.09 0.58 -19.84
N GLY A 700 6.31 1.43 -18.84
CA GLY A 700 6.04 2.86 -18.92
C GLY A 700 4.57 3.13 -19.24
N VAL A 701 4.31 3.73 -20.42
CA VAL A 701 2.96 4.07 -20.90
C VAL A 701 2.39 3.11 -21.94
N GLN A 702 3.12 2.03 -22.24
CA GLN A 702 2.77 1.09 -23.32
C GLN A 702 2.49 -0.29 -22.74
N GLY A 703 1.48 -0.95 -23.29
CA GLY A 703 1.16 -2.35 -22.99
C GLY A 703 -0.12 -2.59 -22.22
N GLY A 704 -0.28 -3.82 -21.72
CA GLY A 704 -1.49 -4.39 -21.13
C GLY A 704 -1.62 -4.19 -19.63
N ILE A 705 -2.82 -4.46 -19.09
CA ILE A 705 -3.15 -4.40 -17.65
C ILE A 705 -3.48 -5.78 -17.06
N LEU A 706 -3.25 -6.84 -17.83
CA LEU A 706 -3.69 -8.19 -17.48
C LEU A 706 -2.64 -8.93 -16.66
N GLY A 707 -1.37 -8.65 -16.96
CA GLY A 707 -0.23 -8.98 -16.12
C GLY A 707 0.18 -7.79 -15.26
N PRO A 708 1.09 -8.00 -14.29
CA PRO A 708 1.64 -6.93 -13.48
C PRO A 708 2.31 -5.86 -14.34
N ASP A 709 2.25 -4.61 -13.87
CA ASP A 709 3.02 -3.49 -14.42
C ASP A 709 4.51 -3.74 -14.18
N LEU A 710 5.28 -3.84 -15.27
CA LEU A 710 6.70 -4.14 -15.25
C LEU A 710 7.59 -2.89 -15.23
N THR A 711 7.01 -1.68 -15.22
CA THR A 711 7.76 -0.41 -15.19
C THR A 711 8.70 -0.33 -13.99
N ALA A 712 8.27 -0.88 -12.84
CA ALA A 712 9.07 -0.94 -11.62
C ALA A 712 9.70 -2.34 -11.37
N ALA A 713 9.62 -3.26 -12.34
CA ALA A 713 10.08 -4.63 -12.15
C ALA A 713 11.57 -4.70 -11.81
N GLY A 714 12.40 -3.87 -12.45
CA GLY A 714 13.84 -3.79 -12.17
C GLY A 714 14.22 -3.36 -10.75
N GLY A 715 13.29 -2.72 -10.01
CA GLY A 715 13.48 -2.38 -8.59
C GLY A 715 12.92 -3.42 -7.62
N ARG A 716 12.12 -4.38 -8.11
CA ARG A 716 11.41 -5.39 -7.30
C ARG A 716 11.98 -6.80 -7.48
N PHE A 717 12.53 -7.11 -8.65
CA PHE A 717 12.97 -8.43 -9.06
C PHE A 717 14.41 -8.38 -9.60
N ASN A 718 15.24 -9.35 -9.21
CA ASN A 718 16.59 -9.47 -9.73
C ASN A 718 16.59 -10.18 -11.11
N THR A 719 17.74 -10.23 -11.81
CA THR A 719 17.85 -10.87 -13.13
C THR A 719 17.40 -12.32 -13.14
N ARG A 720 17.72 -13.10 -12.10
CA ARG A 720 17.32 -14.51 -12.00
C ARG A 720 15.80 -14.62 -11.84
N ASP A 721 15.19 -13.78 -11.01
CA ASP A 721 13.74 -13.75 -10.81
C ASP A 721 13.01 -13.46 -12.13
N LEU A 722 13.48 -12.45 -12.89
CA LEU A 722 12.91 -12.11 -14.20
C LEU A 722 13.05 -13.27 -15.19
N LEU A 723 14.22 -13.93 -15.24
CA LEU A 723 14.43 -15.11 -16.09
C LEU A 723 13.54 -16.28 -15.67
N VAL A 724 13.40 -16.54 -14.37
CA VAL A 724 12.50 -17.59 -13.84
C VAL A 724 11.06 -17.28 -14.23
N SER A 725 10.59 -16.05 -14.05
CA SER A 725 9.22 -15.67 -14.42
C SER A 725 8.94 -15.77 -15.92
N MET A 726 9.94 -15.58 -16.80
CA MET A 726 9.75 -15.68 -18.26
C MET A 726 9.95 -17.08 -18.83
N ILE A 727 10.90 -17.85 -18.29
CA ILE A 727 11.25 -19.20 -18.77
C ILE A 727 10.37 -20.26 -18.09
N GLU A 728 10.06 -20.07 -16.81
CA GLU A 728 9.28 -20.97 -15.98
C GLU A 728 8.02 -20.28 -15.38
N PRO A 729 7.13 -19.67 -16.20
CA PRO A 729 6.02 -18.84 -15.71
C PRO A 729 5.03 -19.61 -14.81
N SER A 730 4.98 -20.94 -14.91
CA SER A 730 4.12 -21.81 -14.11
C SER A 730 4.70 -22.21 -12.75
N LYS A 731 5.93 -21.78 -12.41
CA LYS A 731 6.63 -22.19 -11.17
C LYS A 731 6.00 -21.58 -9.91
N VAL A 732 5.64 -20.30 -9.98
CA VAL A 732 4.94 -19.56 -8.93
C VAL A 732 3.89 -18.72 -9.61
N ILE A 733 2.62 -19.07 -9.41
CA ILE A 733 1.48 -18.32 -9.93
C ILE A 733 0.88 -17.58 -8.73
N SER A 734 0.91 -16.25 -8.76
CA SER A 734 0.24 -15.45 -7.75
C SER A 734 -1.27 -15.66 -7.81
N ASP A 735 -1.93 -15.79 -6.67
CA ASP A 735 -3.38 -15.95 -6.53
C ASP A 735 -4.16 -14.88 -7.33
N GLN A 736 -3.60 -13.67 -7.45
CA GLN A 736 -4.18 -12.56 -8.20
C GLN A 736 -4.28 -12.81 -9.73
N TYR A 737 -3.45 -13.72 -10.26
CA TYR A 737 -3.34 -14.03 -11.69
C TYR A 737 -3.59 -15.52 -12.00
N GLY A 738 -4.01 -16.31 -11.01
CA GLY A 738 -4.36 -17.71 -11.17
C GLY A 738 -5.53 -17.92 -12.14
N ALA A 739 -5.46 -18.99 -12.93
CA ALA A 739 -6.54 -19.44 -13.79
C ALA A 739 -7.19 -20.71 -13.22
N THR A 740 -8.41 -20.99 -13.67
CA THR A 740 -9.13 -22.22 -13.36
C THR A 740 -9.11 -23.13 -14.58
N GLN A 741 -8.87 -24.42 -14.36
CA GLN A 741 -9.05 -25.47 -15.35
C GLN A 741 -10.41 -26.12 -15.16
N PHE A 742 -11.18 -26.22 -16.24
CA PHE A 742 -12.49 -26.84 -16.32
C PHE A 742 -12.37 -28.07 -17.24
N LEU A 743 -12.70 -29.26 -16.75
CA LEU A 743 -12.91 -30.46 -17.57
C LEU A 743 -14.41 -30.60 -17.84
N THR A 744 -14.81 -30.60 -19.11
CA THR A 744 -16.22 -30.77 -19.49
C THR A 744 -16.59 -32.22 -19.81
N ASP A 745 -17.88 -32.54 -19.74
CA ASP A 745 -18.49 -33.85 -20.01
C ASP A 745 -18.23 -34.37 -21.44
N ASP A 746 -18.05 -33.45 -22.39
CA ASP A 746 -17.60 -33.73 -23.76
C ASP A 746 -16.09 -33.92 -23.88
N GLY A 747 -15.36 -33.95 -22.76
CA GLY A 747 -13.93 -34.19 -22.66
C GLY A 747 -13.04 -32.99 -22.99
N ARG A 748 -13.60 -31.78 -23.17
CA ARG A 748 -12.77 -30.58 -23.39
C ARG A 748 -12.16 -30.09 -22.08
N VAL A 749 -10.93 -29.64 -22.17
CA VAL A 749 -10.23 -28.96 -21.08
C VAL A 749 -10.15 -27.48 -21.42
N ILE A 750 -10.85 -26.65 -20.66
CA ILE A 750 -10.87 -25.20 -20.82
C ILE A 750 -10.06 -24.60 -19.68
N VAL A 751 -9.07 -23.76 -19.98
CA VAL A 751 -8.26 -23.08 -18.96
C VAL A 751 -8.42 -21.58 -19.13
N GLY A 752 -8.79 -20.89 -18.05
CA GLY A 752 -8.89 -19.44 -18.05
C GLY A 752 -9.40 -18.87 -16.74
N ARG A 753 -9.46 -17.54 -16.67
CA ARG A 753 -9.90 -16.82 -15.47
C ARG A 753 -11.40 -16.55 -15.54
N VAL A 754 -12.15 -16.89 -14.50
CA VAL A 754 -13.56 -16.50 -14.39
C VAL A 754 -13.61 -14.99 -14.15
N VAL A 755 -14.27 -14.26 -15.06
CA VAL A 755 -14.38 -12.79 -14.98
C VAL A 755 -15.81 -12.34 -14.71
N ASN A 756 -16.79 -13.20 -14.97
CA ASN A 756 -18.19 -12.98 -14.59
C ASN A 756 -18.94 -14.31 -14.51
N MET A 757 -20.03 -14.33 -13.76
CA MET A 757 -20.90 -15.48 -13.60
C MET A 757 -22.36 -15.03 -13.60
N ARG A 758 -23.23 -15.78 -14.28
CA ARG A 758 -24.68 -15.57 -14.25
C ARG A 758 -25.41 -16.87 -14.51
N GLY A 759 -26.31 -17.24 -13.60
CA GLY A 759 -27.01 -18.52 -13.71
C GLY A 759 -26.02 -19.68 -13.80
N LYS A 760 -26.14 -20.47 -14.87
CA LYS A 760 -25.26 -21.59 -15.20
C LYS A 760 -24.09 -21.20 -16.12
N GLU A 761 -23.98 -19.95 -16.54
CA GLU A 761 -22.95 -19.50 -17.47
C GLU A 761 -21.76 -18.89 -16.71
N LEU A 762 -20.58 -19.46 -16.91
CA LEU A 762 -19.30 -18.87 -16.50
C LEU A 762 -18.71 -18.15 -17.71
N ALA A 763 -18.45 -16.85 -17.58
CA ALA A 763 -17.67 -16.11 -18.55
C ALA A 763 -16.18 -16.27 -18.20
N VAL A 764 -15.49 -17.12 -18.97
CA VAL A 764 -14.09 -17.48 -18.73
C VAL A 764 -13.22 -16.77 -19.76
N MET A 765 -12.32 -15.92 -19.30
CA MET A 765 -11.27 -15.34 -20.12
C MET A 765 -10.20 -16.41 -20.37
N THR A 766 -10.25 -17.05 -21.53
CA THR A 766 -9.32 -18.12 -21.95
C THR A 766 -8.14 -17.59 -22.77
N ASN A 767 -8.26 -16.38 -23.31
CA ASN A 767 -7.21 -15.72 -24.07
C ASN A 767 -6.87 -14.35 -23.49
N MET A 768 -5.72 -14.25 -22.83
CA MET A 768 -5.23 -12.97 -22.29
C MET A 768 -4.90 -11.97 -23.39
N LEU A 769 -4.58 -12.41 -24.61
CA LEU A 769 -4.27 -11.50 -25.71
C LEU A 769 -5.53 -10.83 -26.30
N ASP A 770 -6.71 -11.35 -25.96
CA ASP A 770 -8.01 -10.76 -26.27
C ASP A 770 -8.98 -10.94 -25.09
N PRO A 771 -8.89 -10.07 -24.06
CA PRO A 771 -9.74 -10.15 -22.87
C PRO A 771 -11.24 -10.01 -23.15
N SER A 772 -11.58 -9.45 -24.32
CA SER A 772 -12.96 -9.31 -24.77
C SER A 772 -13.52 -10.62 -25.31
N ALA A 773 -12.66 -11.52 -25.79
CA ALA A 773 -13.00 -12.86 -26.22
C ALA A 773 -13.13 -13.80 -25.01
N GLN A 774 -14.29 -13.77 -24.38
CA GLN A 774 -14.65 -14.68 -23.31
C GLN A 774 -15.23 -15.98 -23.88
N THR A 775 -14.78 -17.11 -23.35
CA THR A 775 -15.41 -18.41 -23.59
C THR A 775 -16.51 -18.61 -22.57
N LYS A 776 -17.72 -18.88 -23.05
CA LYS A 776 -18.84 -19.28 -22.21
C LYS A 776 -18.68 -20.75 -21.85
N VAL A 777 -18.56 -21.04 -20.56
CA VAL A 777 -18.53 -22.40 -20.02
C VAL A 777 -19.81 -22.64 -19.26
N MET A 778 -20.57 -23.66 -19.64
CA MET A 778 -21.80 -24.03 -18.94
C MET A 778 -21.43 -24.86 -17.72
N ARG A 779 -21.84 -24.43 -16.54
CA ARG A 779 -21.53 -25.10 -15.25
C ARG A 779 -22.01 -26.56 -15.24
N ASP A 780 -23.13 -26.84 -15.89
CA ASP A 780 -23.72 -28.18 -15.98
C ASP A 780 -22.90 -29.15 -16.81
N SER A 781 -22.12 -28.63 -17.78
CA SER A 781 -21.29 -29.47 -18.62
C SER A 781 -19.89 -29.67 -18.04
N VAL A 782 -19.59 -29.19 -16.82
CA VAL A 782 -18.26 -29.31 -16.21
C VAL A 782 -18.26 -30.46 -15.20
N GLU A 783 -17.38 -31.43 -15.41
CA GLU A 783 -17.16 -32.59 -14.54
C GLU A 783 -16.19 -32.27 -13.37
N GLU A 784 -15.15 -31.47 -13.63
CA GLU A 784 -14.11 -31.16 -12.65
C GLU A 784 -13.61 -29.72 -12.81
N THR A 785 -13.41 -29.02 -11.69
CA THR A 785 -12.65 -27.76 -11.62
C THR A 785 -11.45 -27.91 -10.71
N ARG A 786 -10.33 -27.32 -11.11
CA ARG A 786 -9.16 -27.19 -10.25
C ARG A 786 -8.34 -25.94 -10.57
N PRO A 787 -7.54 -25.44 -9.62
CA PRO A 787 -6.54 -24.43 -9.92
C PRO A 787 -5.64 -24.89 -11.07
N ALA A 788 -5.42 -24.03 -12.07
CA ALA A 788 -4.54 -24.35 -13.17
C ALA A 788 -3.09 -24.38 -12.66
N THR A 789 -2.40 -25.50 -12.86
CA THR A 789 -0.96 -25.63 -12.56
C THR A 789 -0.08 -24.95 -13.61
N THR A 790 -0.69 -24.39 -14.65
CA THR A 790 -0.02 -23.71 -15.76
C THR A 790 -0.42 -22.24 -15.78
N SER A 791 0.56 -21.36 -15.88
CA SER A 791 0.33 -19.93 -16.02
C SER A 791 -0.37 -19.59 -17.34
N MET A 792 -1.17 -18.52 -17.35
CA MET A 792 -1.69 -17.95 -18.59
C MET A 792 -0.61 -17.19 -19.38
N MET A 793 0.55 -16.92 -18.79
CA MET A 793 1.73 -16.46 -19.51
C MET A 793 2.34 -17.65 -20.29
N PRO A 794 2.49 -17.56 -21.63
CA PRO A 794 3.01 -18.67 -22.42
C PRO A 794 4.43 -19.06 -22.02
N SER A 795 4.73 -20.37 -22.01
CA SER A 795 6.11 -20.88 -21.90
C SER A 795 6.81 -20.83 -23.26
N GLY A 796 8.15 -20.75 -23.27
CA GLY A 796 8.94 -20.78 -24.50
C GLY A 796 8.89 -19.48 -25.31
N LEU A 797 8.42 -18.38 -24.72
CA LEU A 797 8.39 -17.05 -25.36
C LEU A 797 9.77 -16.59 -25.86
N LEU A 798 10.84 -17.10 -25.25
CA LEU A 798 12.22 -16.72 -25.55
C LEU A 798 12.93 -17.69 -26.52
N ASP A 799 12.30 -18.82 -26.90
CA ASP A 799 13.00 -19.94 -27.57
C ASP A 799 13.47 -19.65 -29.01
N THR A 800 12.89 -18.62 -29.63
CA THR A 800 13.22 -18.16 -30.99
C THR A 800 14.16 -16.94 -31.00
N PHE A 801 14.58 -16.49 -29.82
CA PHE A 801 15.53 -15.40 -29.64
C PHE A 801 16.91 -15.94 -29.27
N THR A 802 17.93 -15.23 -29.72
CA THR A 802 19.34 -15.51 -29.40
C THR A 802 19.67 -15.07 -27.97
N GLU A 803 20.78 -15.57 -27.42
CA GLU A 803 21.27 -15.20 -26.09
C GLU A 803 21.39 -13.67 -25.94
N GLU A 804 22.03 -13.01 -26.90
CA GLU A 804 22.28 -11.56 -26.90
C GLU A 804 20.97 -10.75 -26.94
N GLU A 805 19.98 -11.22 -27.70
CA GLU A 805 18.64 -10.65 -27.75
C GLU A 805 17.95 -10.74 -26.37
N ILE A 806 18.00 -11.90 -25.73
CA ILE A 806 17.36 -12.11 -24.42
C ILE A 806 18.04 -11.26 -23.32
N VAL A 807 19.37 -11.10 -23.37
CA VAL A 807 20.09 -10.22 -22.45
C VAL A 807 19.63 -8.76 -22.59
N ASP A 808 19.41 -8.30 -23.81
CA ASP A 808 18.91 -6.94 -24.06
C ASP A 808 17.47 -6.74 -23.61
N LEU A 809 16.62 -7.76 -23.76
CA LEU A 809 15.27 -7.77 -23.20
C LEU A 809 15.33 -7.64 -21.67
N ILE A 810 16.21 -8.40 -21.00
CA ILE A 810 16.41 -8.30 -19.55
C ILE A 810 16.85 -6.89 -19.15
N ALA A 811 17.80 -6.29 -19.88
CA ALA A 811 18.22 -4.92 -19.63
C ALA A 811 17.05 -3.93 -19.78
N TYR A 812 16.17 -4.14 -20.76
CA TYR A 812 14.98 -3.33 -21.00
C TYR A 812 13.96 -3.42 -19.87
N LEU A 813 13.72 -4.63 -19.37
CA LEU A 813 12.86 -4.87 -18.22
C LEU A 813 13.44 -4.23 -16.95
N ARG A 814 14.75 -4.37 -16.73
CA ARG A 814 15.44 -3.77 -15.58
C ARG A 814 15.45 -2.24 -15.64
N ALA A 815 15.49 -1.66 -16.84
CA ALA A 815 15.44 -0.22 -17.04
C ALA A 815 14.06 0.41 -16.79
N GLY A 816 13.01 -0.40 -16.67
CA GLY A 816 11.63 0.11 -16.70
C GLY A 816 11.29 0.75 -18.05
N GLY A 817 11.89 0.27 -19.15
CA GLY A 817 11.70 0.82 -20.49
C GLY A 817 12.30 2.20 -20.73
N ARG A 818 13.21 2.66 -19.86
CA ARG A 818 13.87 3.97 -19.96
C ARG A 818 15.17 3.89 -20.74
N ALA A 819 15.26 4.60 -21.87
CA ALA A 819 16.47 4.65 -22.70
C ALA A 819 17.64 5.38 -22.02
N ASP A 820 17.33 6.32 -21.12
CA ASP A 820 18.29 7.06 -20.32
C ASP A 820 18.71 6.32 -19.04
N HIS A 821 18.21 5.11 -18.82
CA HIS A 821 18.58 4.29 -17.66
C HIS A 821 20.08 3.96 -17.66
N PRO A 822 20.76 3.96 -16.49
CA PRO A 822 22.18 3.68 -16.39
C PRO A 822 22.63 2.36 -17.04
N VAL A 823 21.71 1.37 -17.11
CA VAL A 823 21.98 0.08 -17.78
C VAL A 823 22.35 0.22 -19.27
N TYR A 824 21.90 1.27 -19.95
CA TYR A 824 22.22 1.56 -21.35
C TYR A 824 23.37 2.55 -21.53
N GLN A 825 23.86 3.11 -20.44
CA GLN A 825 24.91 4.11 -20.47
C GLN A 825 26.27 3.46 -20.21
N SER A 826 26.80 2.71 -21.19
CA SER A 826 28.18 2.19 -21.12
C SER A 826 28.83 1.76 -22.45
N VAL A 827 29.07 2.70 -23.39
CA VAL A 827 30.23 2.59 -24.34
C VAL A 827 30.84 3.93 -24.69
N ALA A 828 30.07 5.01 -24.66
CA ALA A 828 30.61 6.35 -24.96
C ALA A 828 31.60 6.87 -23.90
N ALA A 829 31.68 6.23 -22.72
CA ALA A 829 32.62 6.59 -21.66
C ALA A 829 33.98 5.84 -21.75
N ALA A 830 34.09 4.80 -22.61
CA ALA A 830 35.28 3.96 -22.66
C ALA A 830 36.43 4.53 -23.50
N ASN A 831 36.22 5.55 -24.33
CA ASN A 831 37.30 6.20 -25.08
C ASN A 831 37.07 7.71 -25.25
N GLY A 832 37.71 8.51 -24.39
CA GLY A 832 37.98 9.91 -24.69
C GLY A 832 37.03 10.93 -24.08
N GLY A 833 36.96 10.98 -22.74
CA GLY A 833 36.27 12.08 -22.06
C GLY A 833 36.46 12.05 -20.55
N LYS A 834 37.66 12.40 -20.08
CA LYS A 834 37.90 12.65 -18.65
C LYS A 834 36.91 13.70 -18.13
N LYS A 835 35.93 13.26 -17.33
CA LYS A 835 35.56 13.92 -16.08
C LYS A 835 35.83 12.94 -14.94
N ASN A 836 36.76 13.34 -14.07
CA ASN A 836 37.25 12.58 -12.91
C ASN A 836 36.13 12.39 -11.86
N PRO A 837 36.25 11.41 -10.94
CA PRO A 837 35.18 10.81 -10.15
C PRO A 837 34.82 11.67 -8.95
N ASP A 838 33.54 11.76 -8.64
CA ASP A 838 33.13 12.12 -7.29
C ASP A 838 33.58 10.98 -6.36
N LYS A 839 34.33 11.29 -5.30
CA LYS A 839 34.80 10.31 -4.31
C LYS A 839 33.60 9.52 -3.74
N GLN A 840 33.56 8.21 -3.95
CA GLN A 840 32.50 7.31 -3.45
C GLN A 840 32.67 6.91 -1.97
N TRP A 841 33.75 7.34 -1.33
CA TRP A 841 34.02 7.17 0.10
C TRP A 841 34.84 8.34 0.63
N LEU A 842 34.96 8.45 1.95
CA LEU A 842 35.80 9.45 2.61
C LEU A 842 37.10 8.84 3.11
N THR A 843 38.18 9.62 3.06
CA THR A 843 39.44 9.30 3.74
C THR A 843 39.90 10.52 4.52
N PHE A 844 39.96 10.38 5.83
CA PHE A 844 40.60 11.31 6.74
C PHE A 844 42.06 10.87 6.94
N ALA A 845 42.99 11.78 6.66
CA ALA A 845 44.41 11.50 6.79
C ALA A 845 44.76 11.23 8.26
N GLY A 846 45.70 10.30 8.49
CA GLY A 846 46.31 10.12 9.80
C GLY A 846 47.14 11.35 10.18
N GLY A 847 47.15 11.68 11.47
CA GLY A 847 47.87 12.81 12.03
C GLY A 847 48.84 12.38 13.12
N GLU A 848 49.37 13.35 13.86
CA GLU A 848 50.12 13.08 15.09
C GLU A 848 49.15 12.64 16.20
N GLY A 849 49.52 11.59 16.94
CA GLY A 849 48.69 11.06 18.01
C GLY A 849 48.98 9.60 18.32
N PRO A 850 48.37 9.05 19.38
CA PRO A 850 48.62 7.67 19.80
C PRO A 850 48.15 6.62 18.77
N GLY A 851 47.24 6.97 17.85
CA GLY A 851 46.79 6.13 16.74
C GLY A 851 47.59 6.28 15.44
N ALA A 852 48.67 7.06 15.45
CA ALA A 852 49.48 7.30 14.25
C ALA A 852 50.01 6.00 13.64
N GLY A 853 49.90 5.89 12.31
CA GLY A 853 50.33 4.70 11.56
C GLY A 853 49.33 3.54 11.52
N LYS A 854 48.16 3.68 12.17
CA LYS A 854 47.07 2.70 12.13
C LYS A 854 45.93 3.15 11.21
N HIS A 855 45.32 2.20 10.51
CA HIS A 855 44.23 2.43 9.56
C HIS A 855 42.92 1.81 10.05
N ILE A 856 41.90 2.63 10.26
CA ILE A 856 40.55 2.21 10.63
C ILE A 856 39.63 2.38 9.42
N VAL A 857 38.87 1.34 9.06
CA VAL A 857 37.83 1.42 8.04
C VAL A 857 36.45 1.34 8.70
N LEU A 858 35.61 2.34 8.44
CA LEU A 858 34.27 2.46 8.98
C LEU A 858 33.26 2.19 7.85
N VAL A 859 32.33 1.26 8.05
CA VAL A 859 31.40 0.78 7.01
C VAL A 859 29.96 1.10 7.41
N SER A 860 29.33 2.01 6.68
CA SER A 860 27.96 2.50 6.90
C SER A 860 26.96 1.87 5.93
N GLY A 861 25.77 1.53 6.43
CA GLY A 861 24.70 0.92 5.67
C GLY A 861 23.54 0.50 6.56
N ASP A 862 23.03 1.42 7.37
CA ASP A 862 21.89 1.21 8.26
C ASP A 862 20.77 2.22 7.95
N HIS A 863 19.55 1.70 7.82
CA HIS A 863 18.35 2.42 7.34
C HIS A 863 17.66 3.31 8.38
N GLU A 864 18.00 3.18 9.66
CA GLU A 864 17.17 3.70 10.75
C GLU A 864 17.97 4.59 11.72
N TYR A 865 19.16 4.16 12.14
CA TYR A 865 19.99 4.81 13.16
C TYR A 865 21.09 5.73 12.59
N ARG A 866 21.02 6.02 11.29
CA ARG A 866 21.82 7.04 10.58
C ARG A 866 23.33 6.80 10.68
N SER A 867 23.77 5.57 10.45
CA SER A 867 25.21 5.21 10.43
C SER A 867 26.06 6.11 9.52
N GLU A 868 25.48 6.63 8.44
CA GLU A 868 26.10 7.50 7.45
C GLU A 868 26.33 8.92 7.95
N GLU A 869 25.76 9.30 9.09
CA GLU A 869 26.12 10.52 9.83
C GLU A 869 27.04 10.20 11.00
N ALA A 870 26.80 9.06 11.67
CA ALA A 870 27.55 8.65 12.86
C ALA A 870 29.01 8.28 12.54
N LEU A 871 29.25 7.44 11.53
CA LEU A 871 30.57 6.93 11.22
C LEU A 871 31.51 7.99 10.62
N PRO A 872 31.08 8.94 9.77
CA PRO A 872 31.92 10.08 9.41
C PRO A 872 32.34 10.91 10.62
N GLN A 873 31.43 11.13 11.57
CA GLN A 873 31.75 11.90 12.77
C GLN A 873 32.74 11.17 13.67
N LEU A 874 32.55 9.88 13.91
CA LEU A 874 33.50 9.04 14.65
C LEU A 874 34.86 8.98 13.94
N GLY A 875 34.86 8.83 12.61
CA GLY A 875 36.06 8.84 11.78
C GLY A 875 36.85 10.15 11.90
N LYS A 876 36.16 11.30 11.94
CA LYS A 876 36.79 12.61 12.20
C LYS A 876 37.39 12.66 13.60
N ILE A 877 36.69 12.19 14.63
CA ILE A 877 37.20 12.19 16.01
C ILE A 877 38.49 11.36 16.11
N LEU A 878 38.45 10.11 15.63
CA LEU A 878 39.59 9.20 15.63
C LEU A 878 40.78 9.75 14.82
N SER A 879 40.52 10.42 13.70
CA SER A 879 41.57 10.99 12.86
C SER A 879 42.15 12.27 13.45
N GLN A 880 41.30 13.25 13.77
CA GLN A 880 41.74 14.60 14.12
C GLN A 880 42.28 14.70 15.54
N HIS A 881 41.72 13.97 16.51
CA HIS A 881 42.17 14.03 17.90
C HIS A 881 43.20 12.95 18.25
N LEU A 882 43.20 11.82 17.54
CA LEU A 882 43.96 10.62 17.95
C LEU A 882 44.94 10.12 16.89
N GLY A 883 44.94 10.70 15.69
CA GLY A 883 45.96 10.47 14.66
C GLY A 883 45.73 9.25 13.76
N PHE A 884 44.60 8.53 13.88
CA PHE A 884 44.30 7.41 13.00
C PHE A 884 44.07 7.84 11.55
N LYS A 885 44.51 7.03 10.59
CA LYS A 885 43.96 7.12 9.23
C LYS A 885 42.57 6.49 9.26
N CYS A 886 41.55 7.21 8.82
CA CYS A 886 40.18 6.70 8.80
C CYS A 886 39.62 6.72 7.38
N THR A 887 39.07 5.60 6.92
CA THR A 887 38.32 5.52 5.65
C THR A 887 36.87 5.19 5.95
N VAL A 888 35.92 5.97 5.44
CA VAL A 888 34.49 5.77 5.68
C VAL A 888 33.80 5.39 4.38
N LEU A 889 33.23 4.19 4.36
CA LEU A 889 32.48 3.60 3.25
C LEU A 889 30.98 3.74 3.53
N PHE A 890 30.19 3.87 2.48
CA PHE A 890 28.75 4.12 2.57
C PHE A 890 27.97 3.16 1.68
N ALA A 891 26.71 2.89 2.03
CA ALA A 891 25.74 2.38 1.08
C ALA A 891 25.49 3.45 0.01
N ILE A 892 25.88 3.17 -1.23
CA ILE A 892 25.80 4.11 -2.35
C ILE A 892 24.82 3.57 -3.38
N ASP A 893 23.88 4.40 -3.79
CA ASP A 893 23.09 4.12 -4.99
C ASP A 893 24.02 4.22 -6.22
N PRO A 894 24.30 3.11 -6.92
CA PRO A 894 25.23 3.11 -8.04
C PRO A 894 24.74 3.98 -9.22
N ALA A 895 23.43 4.24 -9.32
CA ALA A 895 22.86 5.06 -10.39
C ALA A 895 23.13 6.57 -10.19
N THR A 896 23.11 7.04 -8.94
CA THR A 896 23.20 8.47 -8.62
C THR A 896 24.54 8.87 -7.98
N GLY A 897 25.25 7.90 -7.39
CA GLY A 897 26.44 8.13 -6.57
C GLY A 897 26.13 8.76 -5.20
N GLU A 898 24.85 8.80 -4.81
CA GLU A 898 24.38 9.33 -3.53
C GLU A 898 24.45 8.27 -2.44
N ILE A 899 24.66 8.73 -1.21
CA ILE A 899 24.51 7.92 0.00
C ILE A 899 23.03 7.60 0.15
N ASN A 900 22.70 6.33 0.02
CA ASN A 900 21.35 5.83 0.17
C ASN A 900 21.38 4.57 1.07
N PRO A 901 21.10 4.72 2.37
CA PRO A 901 21.04 3.58 3.28
C PRO A 901 19.98 2.54 2.88
N ASP A 902 18.92 2.94 2.17
CA ASP A 902 17.87 2.06 1.65
C ASP A 902 18.35 1.18 0.48
N HIS A 903 19.50 1.51 -0.12
CA HIS A 903 20.15 0.65 -1.09
C HIS A 903 20.98 -0.44 -0.39
N VAL A 904 20.44 -1.67 -0.33
CA VAL A 904 21.01 -2.78 0.46
C VAL A 904 22.17 -3.53 -0.17
N SER A 905 22.46 -3.30 -1.45
CA SER A 905 23.30 -4.18 -2.28
C SER A 905 24.59 -3.55 -2.80
N ASN A 906 25.02 -2.39 -2.30
CA ASN A 906 26.26 -1.78 -2.79
C ASN A 906 26.95 -0.89 -1.76
N ILE A 907 28.18 -1.25 -1.41
CA ILE A 907 29.11 -0.44 -0.59
C ILE A 907 30.47 -0.39 -1.31
N PRO A 908 30.75 0.67 -2.12
CA PRO A 908 32.02 0.79 -2.80
C PRO A 908 33.18 1.05 -1.82
N GLY A 909 34.39 0.59 -2.19
CA GLY A 909 35.60 0.79 -1.40
C GLY A 909 35.90 -0.31 -0.37
N LEU A 910 35.11 -1.40 -0.33
CA LEU A 910 35.30 -2.53 0.57
C LEU A 910 36.67 -3.22 0.41
N GLU A 911 37.35 -3.05 -0.72
CA GLU A 911 38.73 -3.50 -0.91
C GLU A 911 39.70 -2.87 0.12
N SER A 912 39.33 -1.72 0.70
CA SER A 912 40.10 -1.05 1.75
C SER A 912 40.23 -1.89 3.03
N LEU A 913 39.30 -2.84 3.27
CA LEU A 913 39.33 -3.76 4.41
C LEU A 913 40.63 -4.57 4.46
N ALA A 914 41.20 -4.91 3.29
CA ALA A 914 42.46 -5.64 3.21
C ALA A 914 43.58 -4.93 4.02
N SER A 915 43.61 -3.60 4.00
CA SER A 915 44.61 -2.77 4.66
C SER A 915 44.22 -2.24 6.05
N ALA A 916 43.07 -2.63 6.61
CA ALA A 916 42.53 -2.04 7.83
C ALA A 916 43.04 -2.72 9.11
N ASP A 917 43.70 -2.02 10.02
CA ASP A 917 44.04 -2.55 11.34
C ASP A 917 42.78 -2.85 12.18
N LEU A 918 41.70 -2.10 11.97
CA LEU A 918 40.39 -2.26 12.63
C LEU A 918 39.26 -1.90 11.66
N VAL A 919 38.17 -2.66 11.72
CA VAL A 919 36.90 -2.33 11.04
C VAL A 919 35.84 -1.96 12.06
N ILE A 920 35.09 -0.88 11.77
CA ILE A 920 33.92 -0.45 12.55
C ILE A 920 32.68 -0.53 11.66
N MET A 921 31.67 -1.28 12.07
CA MET A 921 30.46 -1.52 11.29
C MET A 921 29.24 -0.82 11.91
N GLY A 922 28.46 -0.16 11.06
CA GLY A 922 27.10 0.32 11.34
C GLY A 922 26.20 -0.15 10.20
N LEU A 923 25.94 -1.46 10.16
CA LEU A 923 25.22 -2.12 9.06
C LEU A 923 23.89 -2.69 9.53
N ARG A 924 22.94 -2.80 8.61
CA ARG A 924 21.66 -3.46 8.83
C ARG A 924 21.14 -4.12 7.56
N PHE A 925 20.74 -5.39 7.67
CA PHE A 925 20.04 -6.15 6.61
C PHE A 925 20.63 -5.98 5.21
N ARG A 926 21.97 -5.89 5.11
CA ARG A 926 22.65 -5.76 3.83
C ARG A 926 22.52 -7.06 3.05
N ASN A 927 22.16 -6.95 1.78
CA ASN A 927 22.18 -8.04 0.82
C ASN A 927 23.24 -7.73 -0.24
N LEU A 928 24.50 -7.69 0.19
CA LEU A 928 25.61 -7.36 -0.70
C LEU A 928 25.88 -8.51 -1.69
N PRO A 929 26.31 -8.19 -2.92
CA PRO A 929 26.89 -9.12 -3.88
C PRO A 929 28.01 -10.00 -3.29
N ASP A 930 28.24 -11.17 -3.89
CA ASP A 930 29.14 -12.18 -3.32
C ASP A 930 30.60 -11.75 -3.32
N ASP A 931 31.02 -10.91 -4.26
CA ASP A 931 32.34 -10.29 -4.31
C ASP A 931 32.55 -9.30 -3.15
N GLN A 932 31.55 -8.47 -2.83
CA GLN A 932 31.59 -7.57 -1.69
C GLN A 932 31.49 -8.33 -0.35
N MET A 933 30.61 -9.33 -0.25
CA MET A 933 30.53 -10.21 0.92
C MET A 933 31.83 -10.96 1.15
N LYS A 934 32.53 -11.38 0.09
CA LYS A 934 33.83 -12.04 0.19
C LYS A 934 34.84 -11.16 0.93
N MET A 935 34.90 -9.86 0.65
CA MET A 935 35.86 -8.95 1.29
C MET A 935 35.61 -8.83 2.80
N ILE A 936 34.33 -8.87 3.21
CA ILE A 936 33.93 -8.87 4.62
C ILE A 936 34.24 -10.21 5.28
N ASP A 937 33.87 -11.33 4.63
CA ASP A 937 34.14 -12.70 5.13
C ASP A 937 35.66 -12.94 5.26
N ASP A 938 36.47 -12.53 4.28
CA ASP A 938 37.93 -12.63 4.32
C ASP A 938 38.52 -11.86 5.53
N TYR A 939 38.01 -10.65 5.81
CA TYR A 939 38.49 -9.84 6.94
C TYR A 939 38.18 -10.50 8.29
N VAL A 940 36.95 -11.00 8.43
CA VAL A 940 36.42 -11.56 9.68
C VAL A 940 36.99 -12.95 9.95
N GLU A 941 37.10 -13.80 8.93
CA GLU A 941 37.71 -15.14 9.06
C GLU A 941 39.22 -15.06 9.31
N ALA A 942 39.89 -13.96 8.94
CA ALA A 942 41.27 -13.70 9.33
C ALA A 942 41.45 -13.37 10.83
N GLY A 943 40.36 -13.27 11.61
CA GLY A 943 40.42 -13.01 13.06
C GLY A 943 40.95 -11.62 13.40
N ARG A 944 40.62 -10.62 12.57
CA ARG A 944 41.08 -9.24 12.76
C ARG A 944 40.16 -8.47 13.72
N PRO A 945 40.66 -7.38 14.37
CA PRO A 945 39.85 -6.59 15.29
C PRO A 945 38.59 -5.99 14.64
N LEU A 946 37.47 -6.01 15.35
CA LEU A 946 36.17 -5.58 14.82
C LEU A 946 35.32 -4.88 15.87
N ILE A 947 34.66 -3.79 15.48
CA ILE A 947 33.61 -3.12 16.27
C ILE A 947 32.28 -3.19 15.53
N GLY A 948 31.22 -3.62 16.22
CA GLY A 948 29.84 -3.56 15.73
C GLY A 948 29.03 -2.54 16.53
N MET A 949 28.45 -1.57 15.85
CA MET A 949 27.56 -0.55 16.42
C MET A 949 26.10 -0.82 16.05
N ARG A 950 25.19 -0.44 16.95
CA ARG A 950 23.73 -0.63 16.86
C ARG A 950 23.35 -1.96 16.19
N THR A 951 22.88 -1.88 14.96
CA THR A 951 22.20 -2.94 14.23
C THR A 951 23.14 -3.95 13.60
N SER A 952 24.45 -3.83 13.80
CA SER A 952 25.42 -4.78 13.23
C SER A 952 25.29 -6.20 13.79
N THR A 953 24.54 -6.38 14.89
CA THR A 953 24.04 -7.69 15.34
C THR A 953 23.14 -8.38 14.31
N HIS A 954 22.61 -7.65 13.33
CA HIS A 954 21.83 -8.16 12.21
C HIS A 954 22.24 -7.44 10.92
N ALA A 955 23.56 -7.38 10.69
CA ALA A 955 24.18 -6.67 9.59
C ALA A 955 23.72 -7.16 8.19
N PHE A 956 23.39 -8.44 8.04
CA PHE A 956 23.16 -9.09 6.75
C PHE A 956 21.82 -9.82 6.68
N ASP A 957 21.12 -9.69 5.55
CA ASP A 957 19.95 -10.49 5.18
C ASP A 957 20.18 -11.07 3.79
N VAL A 958 20.93 -12.18 3.76
CA VAL A 958 21.42 -12.80 2.53
C VAL A 958 20.51 -13.97 2.17
N PRO A 959 19.92 -14.01 0.96
CA PRO A 959 19.05 -15.09 0.51
C PRO A 959 19.69 -16.48 0.66
N ALA A 960 18.87 -17.48 0.99
CA ALA A 960 19.32 -18.83 1.38
C ALA A 960 20.12 -19.58 0.30
N ASP A 961 19.96 -19.21 -0.97
CA ASP A 961 20.63 -19.81 -2.13
C ASP A 961 21.99 -19.16 -2.46
N ARG A 962 22.36 -18.06 -1.78
CA ARG A 962 23.62 -17.33 -2.01
C ARG A 962 24.78 -17.95 -1.22
N LYS A 963 26.01 -17.79 -1.71
CA LYS A 963 27.22 -18.39 -1.10
C LYS A 963 27.41 -18.01 0.37
N TYR A 964 27.09 -16.77 0.73
CA TYR A 964 27.26 -16.24 2.09
C TYR A 964 25.96 -16.22 2.90
N ALA A 965 24.94 -17.00 2.51
CA ALA A 965 23.67 -17.14 3.24
C ALA A 965 23.85 -17.46 4.72
N LYS A 966 24.95 -18.17 5.08
CA LYS A 966 25.30 -18.45 6.48
C LYS A 966 25.33 -17.19 7.35
N HIS A 967 25.69 -16.03 6.79
CA HIS A 967 25.83 -14.77 7.51
C HIS A 967 24.50 -14.07 7.77
N SER A 968 23.41 -14.52 7.15
CA SER A 968 22.08 -13.93 7.37
C SER A 968 21.69 -13.98 8.85
N TRP A 969 21.18 -12.87 9.38
CA TRP A 969 20.94 -12.65 10.81
C TRP A 969 20.04 -13.70 11.48
N ASN A 970 19.11 -14.27 10.71
CA ASN A 970 18.13 -15.26 11.16
C ASN A 970 18.54 -16.71 10.82
N ASN A 971 19.81 -16.97 10.48
CA ASN A 971 20.26 -18.30 10.08
C ASN A 971 20.00 -19.32 11.20
N LYS A 972 19.40 -20.46 10.84
CA LYS A 972 19.03 -21.57 11.74
C LYS A 972 19.92 -22.80 11.62
N THR A 973 20.95 -22.79 10.76
CA THR A 973 21.83 -23.96 10.59
C THR A 973 22.69 -24.15 11.84
N ASP A 974 22.83 -25.40 12.30
CA ASP A 974 23.50 -25.75 13.57
C ASP A 974 24.93 -25.17 13.69
N ASN A 975 25.64 -25.02 12.57
CA ASN A 975 27.04 -24.58 12.54
C ASN A 975 27.23 -23.04 12.48
N PHE A 976 26.15 -22.26 12.35
CA PHE A 976 26.22 -20.79 12.30
C PHE A 976 24.90 -20.13 12.73
N THR A 977 24.27 -20.68 13.77
CA THR A 977 22.96 -20.25 14.25
C THR A 977 22.99 -18.80 14.74
N GLY A 978 21.99 -18.00 14.35
CA GLY A 978 21.93 -16.56 14.63
C GLY A 978 22.86 -15.71 13.76
N GLY A 979 23.41 -16.30 12.69
CA GLY A 979 24.08 -15.54 11.63
C GLY A 979 25.35 -14.82 12.07
N PHE A 980 25.73 -13.81 11.28
CA PHE A 980 26.95 -13.03 11.50
C PHE A 980 26.98 -12.40 12.89
N GLY A 981 25.88 -11.79 13.33
CA GLY A 981 25.83 -11.10 14.62
C GLY A 981 26.05 -12.01 15.81
N LYS A 982 25.29 -13.11 15.91
CA LYS A 982 25.47 -14.03 17.04
C LYS A 982 26.85 -14.66 17.04
N GLN A 983 27.33 -15.08 15.88
CA GLN A 983 28.60 -15.79 15.76
C GLN A 983 29.81 -14.87 15.97
N VAL A 984 29.79 -13.64 15.45
CA VAL A 984 30.93 -12.70 15.48
C VAL A 984 30.82 -11.72 16.64
N PHE A 985 29.65 -11.10 16.85
CA PHE A 985 29.43 -10.09 17.88
C PHE A 985 28.89 -10.66 19.20
N GLY A 986 28.41 -11.90 19.23
CA GLY A 986 27.93 -12.55 20.45
C GLY A 986 26.42 -12.50 20.65
N GLU A 987 25.69 -11.75 19.83
CA GLU A 987 24.23 -11.77 19.78
C GLU A 987 23.69 -11.30 18.41
N THR A 988 22.51 -11.79 18.04
CA THR A 988 21.72 -11.36 16.86
C THR A 988 20.55 -10.47 17.26
N TRP A 989 19.74 -10.02 16.31
CA TRP A 989 18.49 -9.32 16.63
C TRP A 989 17.51 -10.25 17.37
N VAL A 990 17.06 -9.82 18.55
CA VAL A 990 16.04 -10.51 19.34
C VAL A 990 14.74 -9.70 19.34
N ALA A 991 14.75 -8.54 20.00
CA ALA A 991 13.63 -7.62 20.10
C ALA A 991 14.09 -6.28 20.69
N HIS A 992 13.21 -5.29 20.67
CA HIS A 992 13.33 -4.13 21.54
C HIS A 992 12.99 -4.52 22.98
N HIS A 993 13.77 -4.05 23.95
CA HIS A 993 13.53 -4.25 25.39
C HIS A 993 12.90 -3.01 26.03
N GLY A 994 13.28 -1.81 25.55
CA GLY A 994 12.56 -0.57 25.80
C GLY A 994 11.50 -0.27 24.73
N ASN A 995 10.62 0.68 25.01
CA ASN A 995 9.64 1.18 24.04
C ASN A 995 10.33 2.09 23.02
N HIS A 996 10.61 1.52 21.84
CA HIS A 996 11.31 2.18 20.76
C HIS A 996 10.67 3.54 20.37
N GLY A 997 11.49 4.60 20.31
CA GLY A 997 11.03 5.94 19.96
C GLY A 997 10.33 6.73 21.09
N VAL A 998 10.22 6.15 22.30
CA VAL A 998 9.58 6.80 23.46
C VAL A 998 10.44 6.69 24.73
N GLU A 999 11.09 5.55 24.95
CA GLU A 999 11.97 5.28 26.07
C GLU A 999 13.44 5.30 25.61
N SER A 1000 14.30 6.02 26.33
CA SER A 1000 15.73 6.14 26.01
C SER A 1000 16.62 5.24 26.88
N THR A 1001 17.89 5.12 26.50
CA THR A 1001 18.87 4.28 27.20
C THR A 1001 19.84 5.12 28.02
N ARG A 1002 19.95 4.83 29.33
CA ARG A 1002 21.08 5.26 30.17
C ARG A 1002 22.04 4.09 30.37
N GLY A 1003 23.31 4.27 29.98
CA GLY A 1003 24.35 3.27 30.18
C GLY A 1003 24.87 3.24 31.61
N ILE A 1004 24.83 2.06 32.23
CA ILE A 1004 25.36 1.77 33.55
C ILE A 1004 26.61 0.91 33.41
N VAL A 1005 27.75 1.40 33.88
CA VAL A 1005 29.03 0.69 33.82
C VAL A 1005 28.98 -0.56 34.70
N ALA A 1006 29.07 -1.73 34.08
CA ALA A 1006 29.09 -3.03 34.75
C ALA A 1006 30.51 -3.45 35.16
N ASP A 1007 31.53 -3.08 34.38
CA ASP A 1007 32.94 -3.31 34.69
C ASP A 1007 33.76 -2.02 34.57
N ALA A 1008 33.87 -1.30 35.68
CA ALA A 1008 34.62 -0.04 35.74
C ALA A 1008 36.15 -0.23 35.66
N LYS A 1009 36.66 -1.47 35.82
CA LYS A 1009 38.10 -1.76 35.70
C LYS A 1009 38.51 -2.00 34.25
N HIS A 1010 37.56 -2.33 33.38
CA HIS A 1010 37.84 -2.58 31.97
C HIS A 1010 38.37 -1.29 31.29
N PRO A 1011 39.41 -1.37 30.44
CA PRO A 1011 39.96 -0.19 29.77
C PRO A 1011 38.94 0.64 28.98
N ILE A 1012 37.91 0.00 28.43
CA ILE A 1012 36.82 0.66 27.69
C ILE A 1012 36.02 1.64 28.57
N ALA A 1013 35.86 1.35 29.86
CA ALA A 1013 35.12 2.20 30.80
C ALA A 1013 35.96 3.38 31.35
N ARG A 1014 37.24 3.49 30.98
CA ARG A 1014 38.16 4.50 31.52
C ARG A 1014 37.71 5.92 31.14
N GLY A 1015 37.54 6.77 32.16
CA GLY A 1015 37.13 8.17 31.97
C GLY A 1015 35.63 8.38 31.72
N ILE A 1016 34.80 7.34 31.84
CA ILE A 1016 33.34 7.44 31.71
C ILE A 1016 32.75 7.53 33.13
N ALA A 1017 32.11 8.64 33.49
CA ALA A 1017 31.42 8.77 34.77
C ALA A 1017 30.03 8.14 34.74
N ALA A 1018 29.45 7.93 35.92
CA ALA A 1018 28.12 7.34 36.04
C ALA A 1018 27.06 8.26 35.42
N GLY A 1019 26.31 7.74 34.46
CA GLY A 1019 25.27 8.50 33.73
C GLY A 1019 25.76 9.25 32.49
N ASP A 1020 27.07 9.24 32.18
CA ASP A 1020 27.61 9.93 31.00
C ASP A 1020 27.18 9.29 29.69
N ILE A 1021 26.91 7.98 29.71
CA ILE A 1021 26.41 7.24 28.56
C ILE A 1021 24.89 7.41 28.52
N TRP A 1022 24.42 8.08 27.48
CA TRP A 1022 23.00 8.21 27.19
C TRP A 1022 22.78 8.24 25.68
N GLY A 1023 21.68 7.65 25.22
CA GLY A 1023 21.23 7.75 23.84
C GLY A 1023 19.71 7.77 23.79
N PRO A 1024 19.09 8.56 22.89
CA PRO A 1024 17.64 8.57 22.71
C PRO A 1024 17.11 7.29 22.04
N THR A 1025 18.00 6.35 21.73
CA THR A 1025 17.65 5.02 21.26
C THR A 1025 17.32 4.10 22.44
N ASP A 1026 16.38 3.20 22.23
CA ASP A 1026 15.94 2.25 23.24
C ASP A 1026 16.95 1.10 23.44
N VAL A 1027 16.78 0.38 24.56
CA VAL A 1027 17.57 -0.80 24.94
C VAL A 1027 17.10 -2.00 24.12
N TYR A 1028 18.02 -2.76 23.54
CA TYR A 1028 17.71 -4.03 22.88
C TYR A 1028 17.65 -5.20 23.87
N ALA A 1029 16.81 -6.18 23.56
CA ALA A 1029 16.83 -7.47 24.25
C ALA A 1029 18.03 -8.29 23.74
N VAL A 1030 18.70 -8.96 24.67
CA VAL A 1030 19.78 -9.91 24.37
C VAL A 1030 19.57 -11.19 25.17
N THR A 1031 19.99 -12.33 24.61
CA THR A 1031 19.93 -13.61 25.31
C THR A 1031 21.00 -13.65 26.39
N LEU A 1032 20.60 -13.98 27.62
CA LEU A 1032 21.51 -14.14 28.74
C LEU A 1032 21.68 -15.63 29.09
N PRO A 1033 22.91 -16.09 29.38
CA PRO A 1033 24.19 -15.38 29.21
C PRO A 1033 24.51 -15.13 27.74
N LEU A 1034 25.31 -14.09 27.45
CA LEU A 1034 25.81 -13.81 26.10
C LEU A 1034 26.54 -15.04 25.54
N SER A 1035 26.46 -15.23 24.22
CA SER A 1035 27.09 -16.40 23.59
C SER A 1035 28.62 -16.31 23.60
N GLY A 1036 29.27 -17.48 23.69
CA GLY A 1036 30.73 -17.58 23.70
C GLY A 1036 31.38 -16.99 24.95
N ASP A 1037 32.42 -16.18 24.75
CA ASP A 1037 33.21 -15.51 25.79
C ASP A 1037 32.77 -14.05 26.04
N GLY A 1038 31.48 -13.76 25.80
CA GLY A 1038 30.92 -12.42 25.94
C GLY A 1038 31.09 -11.81 27.35
N HIS A 1039 31.85 -10.73 27.46
CA HIS A 1039 32.10 -9.99 28.70
C HIS A 1039 31.41 -8.62 28.68
N VAL A 1040 30.42 -8.43 29.56
CA VAL A 1040 29.57 -7.24 29.62
C VAL A 1040 30.31 -6.06 30.24
N ILE A 1041 30.38 -4.93 29.52
CA ILE A 1041 31.03 -3.70 29.98
C ILE A 1041 29.99 -2.69 30.47
N ILE A 1042 28.92 -2.49 29.70
CA ILE A 1042 27.85 -1.52 29.98
C ILE A 1042 26.49 -2.23 29.90
N LYS A 1043 25.60 -1.96 30.87
CA LYS A 1043 24.19 -2.36 30.88
C LYS A 1043 23.29 -1.16 30.56
N GLY A 1044 22.17 -1.38 29.90
CA GLY A 1044 21.18 -0.36 29.57
C GLY A 1044 20.08 -0.30 30.62
N GLN A 1045 19.97 0.84 31.29
CA GLN A 1045 18.81 1.20 32.09
C GLN A 1045 17.81 1.94 31.19
N ILE A 1046 16.58 1.44 31.12
CA ILE A 1046 15.48 2.07 30.38
C ILE A 1046 15.00 3.30 31.16
N LEU A 1047 14.91 4.45 30.49
CA LEU A 1047 14.32 5.68 31.01
C LEU A 1047 12.89 5.87 30.46
N LYS A 1048 12.01 6.52 31.23
CA LYS A 1048 10.60 6.76 30.88
C LYS A 1048 10.39 7.75 29.72
N GLY A 1049 11.43 8.46 29.30
CA GLY A 1049 11.36 9.48 28.27
C GLY A 1049 12.66 9.60 27.48
N MET A 1050 12.74 10.64 26.64
CA MET A 1050 13.81 10.87 25.66
C MET A 1050 14.84 11.91 26.10
N ASN A 1051 15.01 12.14 27.41
CA ASN A 1051 16.05 12.99 27.97
C ASN A 1051 16.97 12.23 28.92
N ALA A 1052 18.25 12.60 28.97
CA ALA A 1052 19.25 11.97 29.82
C ALA A 1052 18.91 11.95 31.32
N ASN A 1053 18.12 12.93 31.77
CA ASN A 1053 17.72 13.11 33.16
C ASN A 1053 16.36 12.50 33.51
N ASP A 1054 15.68 11.86 32.55
CA ASP A 1054 14.39 11.22 32.82
C ASP A 1054 14.54 10.07 33.83
N ASP A 1055 13.46 9.80 34.55
CA ASP A 1055 13.41 8.73 35.54
C ASP A 1055 13.60 7.36 34.87
N ALA A 1056 14.27 6.46 35.56
CA ALA A 1056 14.30 5.05 35.16
C ALA A 1056 12.89 4.43 35.25
N VAL A 1057 12.59 3.53 34.33
CA VAL A 1057 11.41 2.68 34.41
C VAL A 1057 11.51 1.81 35.67
N ALA A 1058 10.47 1.81 36.51
CA ALA A 1058 10.44 1.14 37.80
C ALA A 1058 9.74 -0.24 37.73
N ASP A 1059 9.91 -0.95 36.61
CA ASP A 1059 9.34 -2.29 36.39
C ASP A 1059 10.44 -3.35 36.18
N LYS A 1060 10.00 -4.60 36.01
CA LYS A 1060 10.88 -5.77 35.84
C LYS A 1060 11.86 -5.69 34.66
N ARG A 1061 11.66 -4.77 33.70
CA ARG A 1061 12.56 -4.63 32.54
C ARG A 1061 13.94 -4.09 32.94
N ASN A 1062 14.06 -3.39 34.06
CA ASN A 1062 15.37 -2.97 34.58
C ASN A 1062 15.97 -3.98 35.58
N ASP A 1063 15.37 -5.16 35.77
CA ASP A 1063 15.83 -6.17 36.72
C ASP A 1063 15.71 -7.62 36.16
N PRO A 1064 16.77 -8.18 35.54
CA PRO A 1064 18.08 -7.58 35.31
C PRO A 1064 18.10 -6.63 34.10
N MET A 1065 18.92 -5.58 34.16
CA MET A 1065 19.22 -4.73 32.99
C MET A 1065 19.94 -5.53 31.89
N MET A 1066 19.59 -5.23 30.63
CA MET A 1066 20.21 -5.85 29.46
C MET A 1066 21.60 -5.24 29.17
N PRO A 1067 22.61 -6.05 28.77
CA PRO A 1067 23.84 -5.55 28.17
C PRO A 1067 23.60 -4.65 26.97
N VAL A 1068 24.27 -3.49 26.92
CA VAL A 1068 24.27 -2.58 25.75
C VAL A 1068 25.66 -2.39 25.17
N ALA A 1069 26.72 -2.81 25.88
CA ALA A 1069 28.06 -2.92 25.32
C ALA A 1069 28.85 -4.05 25.97
N TRP A 1070 29.50 -4.87 25.15
CA TRP A 1070 30.27 -6.02 25.60
C TRP A 1070 31.45 -6.31 24.66
N THR A 1071 32.38 -7.13 25.15
CA THR A 1071 33.54 -7.61 24.39
C THR A 1071 33.47 -9.12 24.22
N ARG A 1072 34.15 -9.64 23.20
CA ARG A 1072 34.36 -11.08 23.02
C ARG A 1072 35.54 -11.35 22.09
N THR A 1073 35.85 -12.63 21.87
CA THR A 1073 36.84 -13.06 20.89
C THR A 1073 36.16 -13.78 19.72
N TYR A 1074 36.63 -13.51 18.49
CA TYR A 1074 36.28 -14.29 17.31
C TYR A 1074 37.54 -14.61 16.51
N LYS A 1075 37.84 -15.91 16.34
CA LYS A 1075 39.04 -16.41 15.64
C LYS A 1075 40.37 -15.80 16.14
N GLY A 1076 40.44 -15.45 17.43
CA GLY A 1076 41.60 -14.82 18.07
C GLY A 1076 41.62 -13.29 18.00
N GLY A 1077 40.72 -12.67 17.23
CA GLY A 1077 40.55 -11.22 17.15
C GLY A 1077 39.70 -10.66 18.30
N ARG A 1078 40.05 -9.46 18.77
CA ARG A 1078 39.29 -8.72 19.78
C ARG A 1078 38.08 -8.05 19.13
N VAL A 1079 36.89 -8.40 19.60
CA VAL A 1079 35.62 -7.86 19.11
C VAL A 1079 34.92 -7.06 20.20
N PHE A 1080 34.44 -5.88 19.86
CA PHE A 1080 33.55 -5.09 20.71
C PHE A 1080 32.21 -4.87 20.00
N ALA A 1081 31.12 -5.12 20.71
CA ALA A 1081 29.78 -4.92 20.21
C ALA A 1081 29.02 -3.99 21.15
N THR A 1082 28.27 -3.06 20.56
CA THR A 1082 27.39 -2.17 21.30
C THR A 1082 26.08 -1.98 20.56
N THR A 1083 24.98 -2.04 21.29
CA THR A 1083 23.66 -1.65 20.80
C THR A 1083 23.47 -0.14 20.98
N MET A 1084 24.54 0.64 21.04
CA MET A 1084 24.52 2.10 20.97
C MET A 1084 25.36 2.56 19.77
N GLY A 1085 25.36 3.86 19.49
CA GLY A 1085 26.14 4.46 18.41
C GLY A 1085 25.31 4.90 17.20
N SER A 1086 24.01 5.17 17.40
CA SER A 1086 23.23 5.93 16.42
C SER A 1086 23.82 7.35 16.28
N ALA A 1087 23.47 8.05 15.21
CA ALA A 1087 23.87 9.45 15.05
C ALA A 1087 23.40 10.32 16.23
N ASP A 1088 22.21 10.06 16.76
CA ASP A 1088 21.64 10.78 17.92
C ASP A 1088 22.23 10.36 19.27
N ASP A 1089 22.96 9.24 19.35
CA ASP A 1089 23.69 8.85 20.56
C ASP A 1089 25.02 9.61 20.68
N LEU A 1090 25.65 9.98 19.55
CA LEU A 1090 26.97 10.63 19.54
C LEU A 1090 27.07 12.01 20.21
N PRO A 1091 25.99 12.82 20.35
CA PRO A 1091 26.03 13.99 21.23
C PRO A 1091 26.46 13.65 22.67
N SER A 1092 26.16 12.44 23.18
CA SER A 1092 26.68 11.98 24.48
C SER A 1092 28.20 11.79 24.41
N GLU A 1093 28.93 12.50 25.28
CA GLU A 1093 30.38 12.34 25.40
C GLU A 1093 30.75 10.94 25.89
N GLY A 1094 29.96 10.36 26.80
CA GLY A 1094 30.19 9.00 27.30
C GLY A 1094 30.13 7.95 26.18
N VAL A 1095 29.19 8.07 25.24
CA VAL A 1095 29.10 7.20 24.07
C VAL A 1095 30.34 7.36 23.18
N ARG A 1096 30.75 8.60 22.87
CA ARG A 1096 31.97 8.87 22.08
C ARG A 1096 33.22 8.29 22.74
N ARG A 1097 33.39 8.50 24.03
CA ARG A 1097 34.52 7.99 24.82
C ARG A 1097 34.54 6.46 24.84
N MET A 1098 33.39 5.82 25.02
CA MET A 1098 33.27 4.35 24.94
C MET A 1098 33.73 3.82 23.58
N LEU A 1099 33.26 4.40 22.47
CA LEU A 1099 33.62 3.97 21.11
C LEU A 1099 35.11 4.18 20.81
N VAL A 1100 35.67 5.32 21.24
CA VAL A 1100 37.11 5.60 21.12
C VAL A 1100 37.94 4.61 21.93
N ASN A 1101 37.60 4.40 23.21
CA ASN A 1101 38.34 3.47 24.05
C ASN A 1101 38.24 2.02 23.52
N ALA A 1102 37.09 1.64 22.95
CA ALA A 1102 36.91 0.35 22.30
C ALA A 1102 37.83 0.19 21.08
N ALA A 1103 38.03 1.23 20.27
CA ALA A 1103 38.95 1.19 19.14
C ALA A 1103 40.39 0.91 19.59
N PHE A 1104 40.86 1.57 20.65
CA PHE A 1104 42.18 1.30 21.25
C PHE A 1104 42.28 -0.11 21.81
N TRP A 1105 41.27 -0.57 22.55
CA TRP A 1105 41.26 -1.90 23.13
C TRP A 1105 41.27 -3.00 22.06
N CYS A 1106 40.47 -2.86 21.00
CA CYS A 1106 40.46 -3.79 19.87
C CYS A 1106 41.83 -3.87 19.18
N LEU A 1107 42.57 -2.76 19.12
CA LEU A 1107 43.91 -2.68 18.53
C LEU A 1107 45.05 -3.14 19.47
N GLY A 1108 44.75 -3.54 20.71
CA GLY A 1108 45.78 -3.92 21.69
C GLY A 1108 46.55 -2.73 22.27
N MET A 1109 45.91 -1.56 22.29
CA MET A 1109 46.51 -0.28 22.68
C MET A 1109 45.87 0.28 23.98
N GLU A 1110 45.35 -0.59 24.84
CA GLU A 1110 44.65 -0.23 26.08
C GLU A 1110 45.49 0.61 27.07
N ASP A 1111 46.81 0.47 27.03
CA ASP A 1111 47.74 1.26 27.86
C ASP A 1111 47.81 2.73 27.42
N ALA A 1112 47.50 3.02 26.15
CA ALA A 1112 47.47 4.37 25.64
C ALA A 1112 46.20 5.12 26.04
N ILE A 1113 45.12 4.42 26.43
CA ILE A 1113 43.83 5.02 26.78
C ILE A 1113 43.98 5.94 28.00
N LYS A 1114 43.69 7.23 27.84
CA LYS A 1114 43.67 8.19 28.95
C LYS A 1114 42.26 8.64 29.28
N PRO A 1115 41.94 8.89 30.57
CA PRO A 1115 40.62 9.40 30.97
C PRO A 1115 40.25 10.73 30.29
N ASP A 1116 41.25 11.52 29.89
CA ASP A 1116 41.13 12.86 29.32
C ASP A 1116 41.35 12.90 27.79
N PHE A 1117 41.24 11.75 27.09
CA PHE A 1117 41.22 11.76 25.62
C PHE A 1117 40.21 12.77 25.09
N ASP A 1118 40.65 13.58 24.14
CA ASP A 1118 39.78 14.50 23.43
C ASP A 1118 38.87 13.71 22.49
N VAL A 1119 37.59 13.68 22.84
CA VAL A 1119 36.52 13.06 22.07
C VAL A 1119 35.48 14.08 21.66
N SER A 1120 35.86 15.37 21.63
CA SER A 1120 34.98 16.46 21.23
C SER A 1120 34.49 16.28 19.79
N ILE A 1121 33.33 16.85 19.49
CA ILE A 1121 32.78 16.82 18.13
C ILE A 1121 33.68 17.66 17.21
N VAL A 1122 34.15 17.07 16.12
CA VAL A 1122 34.88 17.77 15.06
C VAL A 1122 33.91 18.44 14.08
N GLY A 1123 33.91 19.77 14.06
CA GLY A 1123 33.09 20.58 13.17
C GLY A 1123 31.62 20.70 13.61
N ASP A 1124 30.74 21.08 12.70
CA ASP A 1124 29.30 21.14 12.97
C ASP A 1124 28.70 19.73 12.91
N TYR A 1125 28.08 19.29 14.00
CA TYR A 1125 27.35 18.03 14.05
C TYR A 1125 25.95 18.25 14.63
N LYS A 1126 24.95 18.13 13.77
CA LYS A 1126 23.53 18.18 14.09
C LYS A 1126 22.89 16.95 13.46
N PRO A 1127 22.94 15.79 14.15
CA PRO A 1127 22.41 14.57 13.58
C PRO A 1127 20.91 14.70 13.36
N THR A 1128 20.40 14.06 12.33
CA THR A 1128 18.94 13.92 12.19
C THR A 1128 18.40 12.86 13.14
N PRO A 1129 17.16 12.99 13.61
CA PRO A 1129 16.50 11.96 14.41
C PRO A 1129 16.46 10.60 13.69
N PHE A 1130 16.74 9.53 14.43
CA PHE A 1130 16.60 8.15 13.94
C PHE A 1130 15.17 7.84 13.49
N GLY A 1131 15.06 6.90 12.55
CA GLY A 1131 13.81 6.43 11.96
C GLY A 1131 13.97 6.06 10.48
N PHE A 1132 13.08 5.19 10.00
CA PHE A 1132 13.05 4.75 8.61
C PHE A 1132 12.80 5.90 7.64
N SER A 1133 13.52 5.89 6.51
CA SER A 1133 13.39 6.87 5.42
C SER A 1133 13.56 8.34 5.86
N LYS A 1134 14.23 8.58 7.00
CA LYS A 1134 14.59 9.92 7.50
C LYS A 1134 16.00 10.34 7.10
N PHE A 1135 16.68 9.59 6.23
CA PHE A 1135 17.97 10.01 5.70
C PHE A 1135 17.84 11.25 4.81
N ILE A 1136 18.90 12.03 4.68
CA ILE A 1136 18.88 13.25 3.86
C ILE A 1136 19.13 12.85 2.39
N PRO A 1137 18.13 12.96 1.49
CA PRO A 1137 18.31 12.60 0.08
C PRO A 1137 19.31 13.54 -0.61
N GLY A 1138 19.97 13.09 -1.68
CA GLY A 1138 20.91 13.92 -2.42
C GLY A 1138 22.31 14.04 -1.79
N LYS A 1139 22.53 13.49 -0.59
CA LYS A 1139 23.84 13.55 0.08
C LYS A 1139 24.85 12.62 -0.60
N LYS A 1140 26.05 13.13 -0.85
CA LYS A 1140 27.21 12.37 -1.34
C LYS A 1140 28.29 12.27 -0.25
N PRO A 1141 29.23 11.32 -0.34
CA PRO A 1141 30.34 11.20 0.62
C PRO A 1141 31.08 12.51 0.85
N ILE A 1142 31.31 13.27 -0.22
CA ILE A 1142 31.99 14.57 -0.17
C ILE A 1142 31.32 15.59 0.76
N ASP A 1143 30.01 15.49 1.00
CA ASP A 1143 29.27 16.41 1.87
C ASP A 1143 29.65 16.26 3.34
N TYR A 1144 30.25 15.12 3.72
CA TYR A 1144 30.74 14.86 5.07
C TYR A 1144 32.25 15.11 5.20
N GLU A 1145 32.94 15.58 4.16
CA GLU A 1145 34.37 15.91 4.21
C GLU A 1145 34.65 17.05 5.22
N LEU A 1146 35.87 17.11 5.73
CA LEU A 1146 36.31 18.23 6.58
C LEU A 1146 36.33 19.50 5.74
N LYS A 1147 35.45 20.47 6.06
CA LYS A 1147 35.51 21.80 5.45
C LYS A 1147 36.87 22.42 5.77
N LYS A 1148 37.64 22.80 4.75
CA LYS A 1148 38.87 23.58 4.96
C LYS A 1148 38.51 24.87 5.66
N THR A 1149 38.90 25.03 6.92
CA THR A 1149 38.91 26.32 7.57
C THR A 1149 39.76 27.26 6.71
N ALA A 1150 39.14 28.35 6.25
CA ALA A 1150 39.91 29.46 5.69
C ALA A 1150 40.95 29.84 6.75
N SER A 1151 42.22 29.70 6.40
CA SER A 1151 43.33 30.11 7.25
C SER A 1151 43.07 31.53 7.74
N ALA A 1152 43.01 31.69 9.06
CA ALA A 1152 43.10 32.99 9.71
C ALA A 1152 44.37 33.69 9.20
N LYS A 1153 44.19 34.94 8.76
CA LYS A 1153 45.21 35.97 8.92
C LYS A 1153 45.14 36.49 10.34
#